data_AF-A0A078L553-F1
#
_entry.id   AF-A0A078L553-F1
#
_cell.length_a   1.000
_cell.length_b   1.000
_cell.length_c   1.000
_cell.angle_alpha   90.00
_cell.angle_beta   90.00
_cell.angle_gamma   90.00
#
_symmetry.space_group_name_H-M   'P 1'
#
loop_
_entity.id
_entity.type
_entity.pdbx_description
1 polymer ?
#
loop_
_entity_poly.entity_id
_entity_poly.type
_entity_poly.pdbx_seq_one_letter_code
_entity_poly.pdbx_strand_id
1 'polypeptide(L)'
;MWYAKVVRLLLSKINQNESEQAHDFYKTFFAQIKELLFNTEGESESELALGTLEKLFSKFAGRNDNSVSLQEFSRYLLGLTLCYVKFDSDGEIYNKDFSVLLDNNTLLSALGLQETITGYTEDLANNRCEYKTHKGAENQKPPIPIQAQVLALNDLELMVLRDLQFDTRIDFDKLVTVFDQVESWPVMSSFFAEAARYIEIKSRFTGFISIVYQRSGEKRDMRADLELHESHFFVNMMDFKTLITEYEPNEQIVLQMNRFAVALIIANYAYLIQPNCHSYWRFKTTAIEAVSELPEDFRNDPRLRSAINKIIFSVLSIGQFQPMLKKDKNPLTEVESNFILQLNKFNKHFHESSEEYQQYVDNLYVYLSESFIYFLRDKTAVNYFVFRSSAIAAIRRVSQLVNNPSDRKLMEQLEFSLLGLEMRYHLLTRKCQSLAEQEFVKFLWTLSRKIAEVKLAQIQEGVYLSSNLGVLEDFVSELVQCSDEYISNKRSFSLFKEFTGEIAEKIQLAKPGLIADWSNDISILERLTVNLKMSWIAKPEASDSQTTSEIVVSEEERDFLILLDELITTSADYISQEIVDENCNPEAGLIDALVTQLDTTTSTYLQYKTAANFRVFKMILQDTIVDYVQKIGFNFKFQLGELLTSLGELTMPVSNYGEGQRNSIFSYKDSQDSDSEEDFEFANKALGSFVS
;
A
#
# COMPACT_ATOMS: atom_id res chain seq x y z
N MET A 1 12.49 9.57 19.13
CA MET A 1 12.60 10.98 18.75
C MET A 1 14.03 11.26 18.31
N TRP A 2 14.23 11.52 17.03
CA TRP A 2 15.55 11.78 16.45
C TRP A 2 16.12 13.12 16.92
N TYR A 3 15.27 14.15 17.06
CA TYR A 3 15.67 15.50 17.46
C TYR A 3 16.25 15.54 18.87
N ALA A 4 15.77 14.70 19.79
CA ALA A 4 16.40 14.56 21.11
C ALA A 4 17.90 14.24 20.95
N LYS A 5 18.23 13.24 20.11
CA LYS A 5 19.63 12.86 19.86
C LYS A 5 20.46 14.00 19.26
N VAL A 6 19.84 14.92 18.51
CA VAL A 6 20.50 16.12 17.98
C VAL A 6 20.70 17.16 19.10
N VAL A 7 19.68 17.41 19.94
CA VAL A 7 19.80 18.30 21.12
C VAL A 7 20.90 17.83 22.06
N ARG A 8 21.14 16.52 22.18
CA ARG A 8 22.22 15.95 22.99
C ARG A 8 23.61 16.54 22.65
N LEU A 9 23.84 16.97 21.41
CA LEU A 9 25.11 17.61 21.01
C LEU A 9 25.38 18.92 21.76
N LEU A 10 24.34 19.58 22.27
CA LEU A 10 24.47 20.81 23.06
C LEU A 10 24.76 20.55 24.54
N LEU A 11 24.68 19.31 25.02
CA LEU A 11 24.94 19.03 26.44
C LEU A 11 26.39 19.30 26.85
N SER A 12 27.35 19.29 25.92
CA SER A 12 28.74 19.69 26.20
C SER A 12 28.90 21.18 26.52
N LYS A 13 27.89 22.00 26.18
CA LYS A 13 27.87 23.43 26.51
C LYS A 13 27.52 23.68 27.98
N ILE A 14 26.86 22.72 28.62
CA ILE A 14 26.47 22.82 30.03
C ILE A 14 27.69 22.63 30.93
N ASN A 15 27.74 23.37 32.03
CA ASN A 15 28.81 23.26 33.02
C ASN A 15 29.09 21.81 33.41
N GLN A 16 30.37 21.43 33.43
CA GLN A 16 30.79 20.07 33.75
C GLN A 16 30.25 19.56 35.09
N ASN A 17 30.15 20.45 36.09
CA ASN A 17 29.62 20.14 37.42
C ASN A 17 28.12 19.80 37.42
N GLU A 18 27.38 20.20 36.39
CA GLU A 18 25.95 19.97 36.21
C GLU A 18 25.69 18.88 35.15
N SER A 19 26.73 18.27 34.57
CA SER A 19 26.62 17.36 33.42
C SER A 19 25.74 16.14 33.70
N GLU A 20 25.85 15.52 34.89
CA GLU A 20 25.02 14.36 35.25
C GLU A 20 23.55 14.74 35.37
N GLN A 21 23.26 15.82 36.09
CA GLN A 21 21.91 16.38 36.23
C GLN A 21 21.33 16.81 34.88
N ALA A 22 22.16 17.32 33.97
CA ALA A 22 21.75 17.68 32.63
C ALA A 22 21.33 16.46 31.80
N HIS A 23 22.04 15.34 31.91
CA HIS A 23 21.66 14.10 31.25
C HIS A 23 20.35 13.53 31.80
N ASP A 24 20.16 13.58 33.13
CA ASP A 24 18.94 13.12 33.79
C ASP A 24 17.73 14.00 33.43
N PHE A 25 17.91 15.33 33.45
CA PHE A 25 16.92 16.29 32.97
C PHE A 25 16.55 16.00 31.52
N TYR A 26 17.54 15.94 30.63
CA TYR A 26 17.32 15.71 29.19
C TYR A 26 16.54 14.42 28.93
N LYS A 27 16.91 13.32 29.59
CA LYS A 27 16.24 12.02 29.41
C LYS A 27 14.80 12.06 29.92
N THR A 28 14.60 12.64 31.10
CA THR A 28 13.28 12.76 31.73
C THR A 28 12.36 13.67 30.92
N PHE A 29 12.88 14.81 30.47
CA PHE A 29 12.15 15.82 29.72
C PHE A 29 11.55 15.23 28.44
N PHE A 30 12.39 14.63 27.59
CA PHE A 30 11.93 14.06 26.33
C PHE A 30 11.04 12.82 26.51
N ALA A 31 11.16 12.08 27.62
CA ALA A 31 10.23 11.01 27.95
C ALA A 31 8.83 11.56 28.30
N GLN A 32 8.76 12.58 29.15
CA GLN A 32 7.48 13.17 29.55
C GLN A 32 6.81 14.00 28.45
N ILE A 33 7.57 14.74 27.66
CA ILE A 33 7.03 15.44 26.48
C ILE A 33 6.40 14.43 25.51
N LYS A 34 7.04 13.26 25.33
CA LYS A 34 6.48 12.22 24.48
C LYS A 34 5.15 11.69 24.99
N GLU A 35 5.06 11.42 26.29
CA GLU A 35 3.83 10.96 26.94
C GLU A 35 2.75 12.04 26.97
N LEU A 36 3.11 13.32 27.10
CA LEU A 36 2.14 14.40 27.18
C LEU A 36 1.52 14.73 25.82
N LEU A 37 2.35 14.80 24.78
CA LEU A 37 1.94 15.34 23.47
C LEU A 37 1.65 14.26 22.42
N PHE A 38 2.20 13.04 22.56
CA PHE A 38 2.22 12.06 21.46
C PHE A 38 1.61 10.70 21.85
N ASN A 39 0.57 10.71 22.68
CA ASN A 39 -0.15 9.48 23.07
C ASN A 39 -0.96 8.86 21.92
N THR A 40 -1.19 9.59 20.83
CA THR A 40 -1.82 9.10 19.61
C THR A 40 -0.75 8.88 18.53
N GLU A 41 -0.64 7.64 18.05
CA GLU A 41 0.23 7.32 16.91
C GLU A 41 -0.28 8.04 15.65
N GLY A 42 0.30 9.19 15.29
CA GLY A 42 -0.02 9.80 13.99
C GLY A 42 0.29 11.27 13.79
N GLU A 43 0.28 12.10 14.85
CA GLU A 43 0.41 13.55 14.68
C GLU A 43 1.86 14.02 14.53
N SER A 44 2.02 15.10 13.77
CA SER A 44 3.30 15.59 13.27
C SER A 44 4.15 16.29 14.31
N GLU A 45 5.34 15.77 14.60
CA GLU A 45 6.30 16.37 15.55
C GLU A 45 7.22 17.42 14.90
N SER A 46 7.04 17.72 13.61
CA SER A 46 8.12 18.28 12.80
C SER A 46 8.38 19.77 13.00
N GLU A 47 7.36 20.64 13.08
CA GLU A 47 7.64 22.07 13.32
C GLU A 47 8.12 22.31 14.74
N LEU A 48 7.50 21.62 15.72
CA LEU A 48 7.99 21.61 17.09
C LEU A 48 9.46 21.19 17.19
N ALA A 49 9.82 20.06 16.58
CA ALA A 49 11.18 19.55 16.63
C ALA A 49 12.17 20.50 15.94
N LEU A 50 11.86 20.96 14.73
CA LEU A 50 12.77 21.77 13.90
C LEU A 50 12.92 23.19 14.44
N GLY A 51 11.82 23.81 14.86
CA GLY A 51 11.84 25.12 15.48
C GLY A 51 12.63 25.12 16.78
N THR A 52 12.38 24.12 17.64
CA THR A 52 13.14 23.96 18.90
C THR A 52 14.63 23.76 18.63
N LEU A 53 14.98 22.89 17.67
CA LEU A 53 16.38 22.65 17.30
C LEU A 53 17.07 23.91 16.77
N GLU A 54 16.45 24.61 15.82
CA GLU A 54 17.04 25.80 15.19
C GLU A 54 17.35 26.86 16.24
N LYS A 55 16.37 27.18 17.10
CA LYS A 55 16.53 28.22 18.13
C LYS A 55 17.54 27.81 19.21
N LEU A 56 17.56 26.54 19.63
CA LEU A 56 18.56 26.05 20.59
C LEU A 56 19.98 26.16 20.06
N PHE A 57 20.22 25.72 18.81
CA PHE A 57 21.55 25.80 18.22
C PHE A 57 21.95 27.24 17.94
N SER A 58 21.03 28.08 17.46
CA SER A 58 21.26 29.53 17.30
C SER A 58 21.73 30.17 18.61
N LYS A 59 21.18 29.76 19.76
CA LYS A 59 21.54 30.34 21.07
C LYS A 59 22.82 29.75 21.66
N PHE A 60 23.00 28.43 21.58
CA PHE A 60 24.00 27.72 22.37
C PHE A 60 25.18 27.14 21.59
N ALA A 61 25.05 26.90 20.28
CA ALA A 61 26.11 26.21 19.52
C ALA A 61 27.44 26.98 19.51
N GLY A 62 27.37 28.31 19.42
CA GLY A 62 28.54 29.21 19.47
C GLY A 62 29.09 29.50 20.87
N ARG A 63 28.46 28.97 21.93
CA ARG A 63 28.97 29.12 23.30
C ARG A 63 30.15 28.18 23.54
N ASN A 64 31.03 28.57 24.46
CA ASN A 64 32.13 27.71 24.88
C ASN A 64 31.58 26.48 25.61
N ASP A 65 32.30 25.37 25.52
CA ASP A 65 31.97 24.19 26.32
C ASP A 65 32.06 24.52 27.81
N ASN A 66 31.19 23.92 28.63
CA ASN A 66 31.10 24.18 30.07
C ASN A 66 30.87 25.66 30.45
N SER A 67 30.06 26.40 29.67
CA SER A 67 29.80 27.84 29.93
C SER A 67 28.32 28.20 30.12
N VAL A 68 27.42 27.25 29.94
CA VAL A 68 25.97 27.43 30.06
C VAL A 68 25.52 26.72 31.34
N SER A 69 24.68 27.35 32.15
CA SER A 69 24.11 26.65 33.31
C SER A 69 23.00 25.69 32.89
N LEU A 70 22.80 24.62 33.66
CA LEU A 70 21.67 23.72 33.43
C LEU A 70 20.34 24.49 33.46
N GLN A 71 20.20 25.44 34.38
CA GLN A 71 18.99 26.26 34.53
C GLN A 71 18.71 27.14 33.31
N GLU A 72 19.74 27.74 32.70
CA GLU A 72 19.58 28.54 31.49
C GLU A 72 19.12 27.65 30.32
N PHE A 73 19.79 26.51 30.13
CA PHE A 73 19.49 25.58 29.06
C PHE A 73 18.09 24.96 29.19
N SER A 74 17.75 24.45 30.38
CA SER A 74 16.48 23.76 30.66
C SER A 74 15.28 24.68 30.50
N ARG A 75 15.38 25.92 31.01
CA ARG A 75 14.35 26.95 30.88
C ARG A 75 14.12 27.30 29.42
N TYR A 76 15.19 27.51 28.66
CA TYR A 76 15.07 27.86 27.25
C TYR A 76 14.46 26.72 26.42
N LEU A 77 14.89 25.47 26.66
CA LEU A 77 14.32 24.29 25.99
C LEU A 77 12.82 24.13 26.27
N LEU A 78 12.40 24.18 27.54
CA LEU A 78 10.99 24.07 27.89
C LEU A 78 10.19 25.25 27.32
N GLY A 79 10.69 26.48 27.44
CA GLY A 79 10.01 27.65 26.89
C GLY A 79 9.85 27.59 25.36
N LEU A 80 10.86 27.09 24.62
CA LEU A 80 10.72 26.83 23.18
C LEU A 80 9.67 25.77 22.88
N THR A 81 9.62 24.71 23.67
CA THR A 81 8.61 23.64 23.53
C THR A 81 7.20 24.21 23.74
N LEU A 82 7.00 25.04 24.76
CA LEU A 82 5.71 25.74 25.00
C LEU A 82 5.31 26.66 23.84
N CYS A 83 6.28 27.36 23.23
CA CYS A 83 6.00 28.25 22.11
C CYS A 83 5.60 27.46 20.86
N TYR A 84 6.41 26.46 20.48
CA TYR A 84 6.24 25.77 19.22
C TYR A 84 5.10 24.75 19.24
N VAL A 85 4.80 24.12 20.37
CA VAL A 85 3.66 23.20 20.44
C VAL A 85 2.34 23.91 20.16
N LYS A 86 2.19 25.15 20.64
CA LYS A 86 1.00 25.99 20.40
C LYS A 86 0.98 26.62 19.00
N PHE A 87 2.13 26.69 18.35
CA PHE A 87 2.24 27.18 16.98
C PHE A 87 1.87 26.08 15.98
N ASP A 88 2.25 24.84 16.27
CA ASP A 88 2.04 23.66 15.42
C ASP A 88 0.63 23.06 15.60
N SER A 89 0.03 23.22 16.79
CA SER A 89 -1.32 22.70 17.05
C SER A 89 -2.40 23.70 16.64
N ASP A 90 -3.25 23.32 15.69
CA ASP A 90 -4.57 23.94 15.51
C ASP A 90 -5.50 23.70 16.74
N GLY A 91 -5.09 22.80 17.64
CA GLY A 91 -5.77 22.49 18.89
C GLY A 91 -5.51 23.49 20.02
N GLU A 92 -6.41 23.51 20.99
CA GLU A 92 -6.33 24.36 22.18
C GLU A 92 -5.35 23.80 23.24
N ILE A 93 -4.04 23.85 22.96
CA ILE A 93 -3.00 23.49 23.93
C ILE A 93 -2.64 24.71 24.80
N TYR A 94 -2.70 24.55 26.13
CA TYR A 94 -2.44 25.62 27.08
C TYR A 94 -1.31 25.26 28.05
N ASN A 95 -0.71 26.27 28.70
CA ASN A 95 0.34 26.05 29.70
C ASN A 95 -0.12 25.21 30.91
N LYS A 96 -1.43 25.13 31.17
CA LYS A 96 -2.00 24.23 32.19
C LYS A 96 -1.72 22.76 31.89
N ASP A 97 -1.64 22.38 30.62
CA ASP A 97 -1.44 21.00 30.21
C ASP A 97 0.01 20.54 30.49
N PHE A 98 0.93 21.51 30.61
CA PHE A 98 2.33 21.28 30.96
C PHE A 98 2.61 21.33 32.46
N SER A 99 1.62 21.62 33.31
CA SER A 99 1.85 21.73 34.76
C SER A 99 2.34 20.41 35.36
N VAL A 100 1.92 19.28 34.80
CA VAL A 100 2.36 17.93 35.19
C VAL A 100 3.88 17.72 35.08
N LEU A 101 4.55 18.44 34.16
CA LEU A 101 6.01 18.38 34.06
C LEU A 101 6.70 18.93 35.32
N LEU A 102 6.05 19.88 36.00
CA LEU A 102 6.57 20.51 37.21
C LEU A 102 6.32 19.66 38.46
N ASP A 103 5.55 18.57 38.37
CA ASP A 103 5.42 17.59 39.46
C ASP A 103 6.64 16.66 39.53
N ASN A 104 7.47 16.64 38.48
CA ASN A 104 8.71 15.88 38.45
C ASN A 104 9.86 16.68 39.09
N ASN A 105 10.34 16.23 40.25
CA ASN A 105 11.42 16.88 41.00
C ASN A 105 12.71 17.08 40.19
N THR A 106 13.04 16.16 39.28
CA THR A 106 14.24 16.28 38.42
C THR A 106 14.08 17.45 37.44
N LEU A 107 12.91 17.59 36.81
CA LEU A 107 12.63 18.71 35.91
C LEU A 107 12.55 20.03 36.67
N LEU A 108 11.80 20.05 37.77
CA LEU A 108 11.59 21.25 38.56
C LEU A 108 12.89 21.82 39.14
N SER A 109 13.76 20.94 39.65
CA SER A 109 15.08 21.32 40.14
C SER A 109 15.96 21.89 39.03
N ALA A 110 16.03 21.22 37.87
CA ALA A 110 16.81 21.68 36.72
C ALA A 110 16.30 23.01 36.15
N LEU A 111 14.99 23.27 36.20
CA LEU A 111 14.38 24.54 35.78
C LEU A 111 14.57 25.65 36.82
N GLY A 112 14.83 25.30 38.08
CA GLY A 112 14.95 26.25 39.19
C GLY A 112 13.74 27.18 39.31
N LEU A 113 12.53 26.66 39.11
CA LEU A 113 11.27 27.45 39.19
C LEU A 113 10.62 27.41 40.58
N GLN A 114 11.21 26.69 41.54
CA GLN A 114 10.64 26.49 42.87
C GLN A 114 10.30 27.80 43.58
N GLU A 115 11.24 28.76 43.58
CA GLU A 115 11.05 30.05 44.23
C GLU A 115 9.96 30.88 43.53
N THR A 116 9.93 30.87 42.20
CA THR A 116 8.91 31.55 41.40
C THR A 116 7.51 30.99 41.67
N ILE A 117 7.36 29.67 41.70
CA ILE A 117 6.09 29.00 42.00
C ILE A 117 5.67 29.28 43.45
N THR A 118 6.61 29.26 44.39
CA THR A 118 6.33 29.61 45.80
C THR A 118 5.83 31.05 45.91
N GLY A 119 6.51 31.99 45.25
CA GLY A 119 6.10 33.40 45.21
C GLY A 119 4.69 33.58 44.64
N TYR A 120 4.38 32.94 43.50
CA TYR A 120 3.03 32.99 42.94
C TYR A 120 1.97 32.33 43.83
N THR A 121 2.32 31.26 44.53
CA THR A 121 1.41 30.60 45.48
C THR A 121 1.03 31.55 46.61
N GLU A 122 2.01 32.26 47.18
CA GLU A 122 1.78 33.28 48.21
C GLU A 122 1.00 34.47 47.67
N ASP A 123 1.30 34.95 46.46
CA ASP A 123 0.62 36.08 45.85
C ASP A 123 -0.84 35.77 45.53
N LEU A 124 -1.14 34.58 45.03
CA LEU A 124 -2.51 34.13 44.78
C LEU A 124 -3.29 33.95 46.09
N ALA A 125 -2.68 33.34 47.12
CA ALA A 125 -3.32 33.17 48.43
C ALA A 125 -3.66 34.52 49.10
N ASN A 126 -2.85 35.55 48.86
CA ASN A 126 -3.04 36.90 49.38
C ASN A 126 -3.80 37.84 48.42
N ASN A 127 -4.32 37.35 47.28
CA ASN A 127 -4.97 38.15 46.24
C ASN A 127 -4.10 39.31 45.68
N ARG A 128 -2.77 39.17 45.71
CA ARG A 128 -1.81 40.12 45.08
C ARG A 128 -1.63 39.88 43.58
N CYS A 129 -1.97 38.69 43.12
CA CYS A 129 -1.99 38.29 41.71
C CYS A 129 -3.35 37.67 41.36
N GLU A 130 -3.75 37.75 40.10
CA GLU A 130 -4.98 37.13 39.60
C GLU A 130 -4.66 36.10 38.51
N TYR A 131 -5.12 34.87 38.71
CA TYR A 131 -5.19 33.86 37.66
C TYR A 131 -6.42 34.09 36.76
N LYS A 132 -6.16 34.45 35.50
CA LYS A 132 -7.20 34.69 34.51
C LYS A 132 -7.57 33.40 33.79
N THR A 133 -8.86 33.07 33.78
CA THR A 133 -9.43 32.00 32.96
C THR A 133 -10.10 32.57 31.71
N HIS A 134 -10.29 31.73 30.70
CA HIS A 134 -11.11 32.07 29.52
C HIS A 134 -12.54 32.43 29.96
N LYS A 135 -13.18 33.37 29.25
CA LYS A 135 -14.58 33.76 29.51
C LYS A 135 -15.47 32.52 29.45
N GLY A 136 -16.22 32.24 30.52
CA GLY A 136 -17.09 31.06 30.63
C GLY A 136 -16.53 29.92 31.49
N ALA A 137 -15.23 29.93 31.85
CA ALA A 137 -14.61 28.92 32.70
C ALA A 137 -14.37 29.39 34.16
N GLU A 138 -15.03 30.47 34.60
CA GLU A 138 -14.81 31.11 35.91
C GLU A 138 -15.08 30.17 37.09
N ASN A 139 -15.97 29.19 36.92
CA ASN A 139 -16.31 28.19 37.93
C ASN A 139 -15.35 26.98 37.95
N GLN A 140 -14.34 26.93 37.08
CA GLN A 140 -13.40 25.81 36.93
C GLN A 140 -11.95 26.21 37.20
N LYS A 141 -11.70 27.19 38.09
CA LYS A 141 -10.32 27.55 38.45
C LYS A 141 -9.61 26.33 39.08
N PRO A 142 -8.43 25.95 38.59
CA PRO A 142 -7.68 24.85 39.18
C PRO A 142 -7.18 25.23 40.59
N PRO A 143 -6.71 24.27 41.42
CA PRO A 143 -6.11 24.59 42.71
C PRO A 143 -4.98 25.61 42.63
N ILE A 144 -4.78 26.42 43.67
CA ILE A 144 -3.75 27.47 43.74
C ILE A 144 -2.35 26.97 43.31
N PRO A 145 -1.86 25.78 43.74
CA PRO A 145 -0.56 25.29 43.29
C PRO A 145 -0.44 25.14 41.78
N ILE A 146 -1.50 24.64 41.12
CA ILE A 146 -1.53 24.51 39.66
C ILE A 146 -1.61 25.89 38.99
N GLN A 147 -2.39 26.83 39.55
CA GLN A 147 -2.41 28.20 39.05
C GLN A 147 -1.02 28.84 39.10
N ALA A 148 -0.28 28.66 40.20
CA ALA A 148 1.07 29.18 40.37
C ALA A 148 2.08 28.54 39.39
N GLN A 149 1.99 27.23 39.18
CA GLN A 149 2.75 26.52 38.15
C GLN A 149 2.49 27.11 36.76
N VAL A 150 1.23 27.33 36.38
CA VAL A 150 0.85 27.91 35.08
C VAL A 150 1.38 29.33 34.92
N LEU A 151 1.31 30.17 35.96
CA LEU A 151 1.89 31.51 35.91
C LEU A 151 3.41 31.48 35.70
N ALA A 152 4.13 30.58 36.38
CA ALA A 152 5.56 30.39 36.16
C ALA A 152 5.88 29.92 34.72
N LEU A 153 5.05 29.05 34.14
CA LEU A 153 5.17 28.63 32.74
C LEU A 153 4.86 29.77 31.75
N ASN A 154 3.87 30.63 32.06
CA ASN A 154 3.57 31.82 31.26
C ASN A 154 4.77 32.79 31.23
N ASP A 155 5.42 33.00 32.37
CA ASP A 155 6.63 33.84 32.44
C ASP A 155 7.77 33.25 31.62
N LEU A 156 7.93 31.91 31.68
CA LEU A 156 8.95 31.20 30.93
C LEU A 156 8.73 31.30 29.42
N GLU A 157 7.50 31.07 28.96
CA GLU A 157 7.10 31.24 27.58
C GLU A 157 7.35 32.68 27.11
N LEU A 158 6.91 33.67 27.89
CA LEU A 158 7.08 35.08 27.55
C LEU A 158 8.56 35.49 27.52
N MET A 159 9.39 34.94 28.42
CA MET A 159 10.84 35.13 28.40
C MET A 159 11.43 34.64 27.08
N VAL A 160 11.08 33.43 26.64
CA VAL A 160 11.57 32.88 25.36
C VAL A 160 11.03 33.68 24.17
N LEU A 161 9.74 34.01 24.13
CA LEU A 161 9.17 34.83 23.06
C LEU A 161 9.86 36.19 22.94
N ARG A 162 10.19 36.85 24.06
CA ARG A 162 10.94 38.11 24.05
C ARG A 162 12.36 37.94 23.52
N ASP A 163 13.04 36.86 23.90
CA ASP A 163 14.37 36.53 23.40
C ASP A 163 14.35 36.27 21.88
N LEU A 164 13.29 35.62 21.39
CA LEU A 164 13.02 35.43 19.97
C LEU A 164 12.52 36.68 19.25
N GLN A 165 12.30 37.79 19.96
CA GLN A 165 11.63 38.99 19.43
C GLN A 165 10.28 38.67 18.76
N PHE A 166 9.59 37.65 19.28
CA PHE A 166 8.34 37.10 18.75
C PHE A 166 8.46 36.53 17.31
N ASP A 167 9.67 36.27 16.81
CA ASP A 167 9.88 35.59 15.52
C ASP A 167 10.03 34.07 15.70
N THR A 168 8.92 33.36 15.49
CA THR A 168 8.87 31.89 15.54
C THR A 168 9.23 31.23 14.21
N ARG A 169 9.55 31.99 13.16
CA ARG A 169 9.89 31.42 11.85
C ARG A 169 11.15 30.55 11.98
N ILE A 170 11.08 29.39 11.34
CA ILE A 170 12.17 28.42 11.29
C ILE A 170 13.15 28.83 10.19
N ASP A 171 14.41 28.99 10.55
CA ASP A 171 15.51 29.24 9.61
C ASP A 171 16.11 27.92 9.13
N PHE A 172 15.65 27.45 7.96
CA PHE A 172 16.09 26.17 7.40
C PHE A 172 17.58 26.16 7.02
N ASP A 173 18.17 27.30 6.64
CA ASP A 173 19.58 27.34 6.27
C ASP A 173 20.47 27.06 7.48
N LYS A 174 20.10 27.58 8.65
CA LYS A 174 20.77 27.23 9.90
C LYS A 174 20.56 25.77 10.26
N LEU A 175 19.36 25.22 10.09
CA LEU A 175 19.12 23.80 10.37
C LEU A 175 20.01 22.90 9.51
N VAL A 176 20.25 23.23 8.24
CA VAL A 176 21.21 22.48 7.41
C VAL A 176 22.58 22.41 8.10
N THR A 177 23.08 23.51 8.65
CA THR A 177 24.37 23.53 9.38
C THR A 177 24.34 22.73 10.69
N VAL A 178 23.17 22.57 11.31
CA VAL A 178 22.98 21.69 12.47
C VAL A 178 23.08 20.23 12.04
N PHE A 179 22.40 19.86 10.96
CA PHE A 179 22.44 18.52 10.41
C PHE A 179 23.81 18.12 9.85
N ASP A 180 24.61 19.09 9.37
CA ASP A 180 26.01 18.86 8.99
C ASP A 180 26.89 18.38 10.16
N GLN A 181 26.51 18.69 11.41
CA GLN A 181 27.19 18.25 12.64
C GLN A 181 26.70 16.87 13.12
N VAL A 182 25.62 16.34 12.55
CA VAL A 182 25.04 15.05 12.94
C VAL A 182 25.75 13.93 12.17
N GLU A 183 26.79 13.35 12.77
CA GLU A 183 27.52 12.22 12.15
C GLU A 183 26.76 10.89 12.21
N SER A 184 25.67 10.83 12.99
CA SER A 184 24.94 9.59 13.26
C SER A 184 23.88 9.30 12.19
N TRP A 185 24.20 8.38 11.27
CA TRP A 185 23.23 7.92 10.26
C TRP A 185 21.90 7.43 10.86
N PRO A 186 21.84 6.67 11.98
CA PRO A 186 20.56 6.32 12.60
C PRO A 186 19.68 7.52 12.97
N VAL A 187 20.28 8.67 13.29
CA VAL A 187 19.54 9.91 13.56
C VAL A 187 18.99 10.50 12.25
N MET A 188 19.85 10.63 11.23
CA MET A 188 19.47 11.13 9.90
C MET A 188 18.37 10.27 9.27
N SER A 189 18.53 8.96 9.33
CA SER A 189 17.55 7.98 8.87
C SER A 189 16.22 8.16 9.60
N SER A 190 16.22 8.24 10.93
CA SER A 190 14.99 8.48 11.69
C SER A 190 14.32 9.80 11.31
N PHE A 191 15.11 10.85 11.06
CA PHE A 191 14.62 12.13 10.57
C PHE A 191 14.00 12.03 9.17
N PHE A 192 14.68 11.41 8.19
CA PHE A 192 14.15 11.26 6.84
C PHE A 192 12.87 10.42 6.80
N ALA A 193 12.79 9.36 7.62
CA ALA A 193 11.59 8.55 7.74
C ALA A 193 10.37 9.36 8.21
N GLU A 194 10.58 10.32 9.11
CA GLU A 194 9.53 11.24 9.57
C GLU A 194 9.29 12.38 8.58
N ALA A 195 10.35 12.96 8.02
CA ALA A 195 10.28 14.06 7.06
C ALA A 195 9.58 13.67 5.76
N ALA A 196 9.67 12.39 5.36
CA ALA A 196 8.93 11.82 4.24
C ALA A 196 7.43 12.06 4.33
N ARG A 197 6.90 12.33 5.53
CA ARG A 197 5.49 12.59 5.73
C ARG A 197 5.02 13.97 5.28
N TYR A 198 5.93 14.91 5.14
CA TYR A 198 5.62 16.33 4.86
C TYR A 198 6.20 16.82 3.55
N ILE A 199 6.69 15.90 2.73
CA ILE A 199 7.03 16.19 1.35
C ILE A 199 5.75 16.69 0.67
N GLU A 200 5.88 17.68 -0.21
CA GLU A 200 4.80 18.34 -0.95
C GLU A 200 3.81 19.21 -0.13
N ILE A 201 3.58 18.91 1.16
CA ILE A 201 2.70 19.74 2.02
C ILE A 201 3.24 21.19 2.16
N LYS A 202 4.56 21.35 2.31
CA LYS A 202 5.22 22.67 2.42
C LYS A 202 6.47 22.72 1.54
N SER A 203 6.41 23.41 0.40
CA SER A 203 7.51 23.49 -0.58
C SER A 203 8.86 23.95 -0.01
N ARG A 204 8.86 24.87 0.97
CA ARG A 204 10.08 25.28 1.71
C ARG A 204 10.70 24.13 2.50
N PHE A 205 9.86 23.29 3.12
CA PHE A 205 10.31 22.13 3.87
C PHE A 205 10.94 21.08 2.94
N THR A 206 10.32 20.82 1.79
CA THR A 206 10.89 19.92 0.77
C THR A 206 12.29 20.38 0.32
N GLY A 207 12.46 21.68 0.06
CA GLY A 207 13.77 22.25 -0.29
C GLY A 207 14.82 22.03 0.81
N PHE A 208 14.45 22.25 2.07
CA PHE A 208 15.30 21.97 3.22
C PHE A 208 15.73 20.49 3.31
N ILE A 209 14.77 19.55 3.23
CA ILE A 209 15.10 18.12 3.28
C ILE A 209 16.02 17.71 2.13
N SER A 210 15.81 18.28 0.93
CA SER A 210 16.68 18.08 -0.24
C SER A 210 18.13 18.43 0.07
N ILE A 211 18.38 19.61 0.66
CA ILE A 211 19.72 20.08 0.97
C ILE A 211 20.37 19.21 2.05
N VAL A 212 19.62 18.90 3.12
CA VAL A 212 20.10 18.02 4.19
C VAL A 212 20.47 16.65 3.63
N TYR A 213 19.65 16.11 2.73
CA TYR A 213 19.92 14.84 2.05
C TYR A 213 21.18 14.92 1.19
N GLN A 214 21.32 15.91 0.32
CA GLN A 214 22.49 16.03 -0.55
C GLN A 214 23.79 16.08 0.26
N ARG A 215 23.82 16.88 1.34
CA ARG A 215 25.03 17.01 2.18
C ARG A 215 25.35 15.78 3.03
N SER A 216 24.33 15.06 3.49
CA SER A 216 24.50 13.89 4.37
C SER A 216 24.64 12.57 3.61
N GLY A 217 23.93 12.41 2.49
CA GLY A 217 23.86 11.22 1.65
C GLY A 217 25.07 11.01 0.77
N GLU A 218 25.70 12.08 0.26
CA GLU A 218 26.94 11.97 -0.55
C GLU A 218 28.10 11.31 0.22
N LYS A 219 28.06 11.32 1.55
CA LYS A 219 29.10 10.72 2.41
C LYS A 219 28.97 9.21 2.58
N ARG A 220 27.90 8.55 2.10
CA ARG A 220 27.75 7.09 2.20
C ARG A 220 27.23 6.48 0.91
N ASP A 221 28.01 5.53 0.38
CA ASP A 221 27.61 4.68 -0.73
C ASP A 221 26.60 3.64 -0.24
N MET A 222 25.34 4.06 -0.09
CA MET A 222 24.26 3.16 0.34
C MET A 222 23.98 2.06 -0.69
N ARG A 223 24.54 2.18 -1.90
CA ARG A 223 24.41 1.20 -2.98
C ARG A 223 25.00 -0.17 -2.61
N ALA A 224 25.93 -0.23 -1.66
CA ALA A 224 26.58 -1.48 -1.26
C ALA A 224 25.62 -2.48 -0.59
N ASP A 225 24.54 -2.00 0.04
CA ASP A 225 23.58 -2.82 0.78
C ASP A 225 22.19 -2.90 0.11
N LEU A 226 22.02 -2.29 -1.07
CA LEU A 226 20.73 -2.31 -1.78
C LEU A 226 20.48 -3.69 -2.41
N GLU A 227 19.25 -4.17 -2.28
CA GLU A 227 18.80 -5.33 -3.04
C GLU A 227 18.70 -4.99 -4.55
N LEU A 228 18.65 -6.00 -5.41
CA LEU A 228 18.71 -5.80 -6.86
C LEU A 228 17.65 -4.81 -7.38
N HIS A 229 16.42 -4.89 -6.87
CA HIS A 229 15.31 -4.01 -7.26
C HIS A 229 15.47 -2.58 -6.70
N GLU A 230 16.00 -2.43 -5.49
CA GLU A 230 16.32 -1.13 -4.90
C GLU A 230 17.47 -0.46 -5.67
N SER A 231 18.45 -1.25 -6.10
CA SER A 231 19.55 -0.81 -6.97
C SER A 231 19.03 -0.35 -8.33
N HIS A 232 18.11 -1.10 -8.95
CA HIS A 232 17.49 -0.73 -10.23
C HIS A 232 16.70 0.59 -10.11
N PHE A 233 15.90 0.76 -9.06
CA PHE A 233 15.24 2.03 -8.80
C PHE A 233 16.24 3.17 -8.67
N PHE A 234 17.32 2.97 -7.90
CA PHE A 234 18.33 4.01 -7.71
C PHE A 234 19.04 4.37 -9.02
N VAL A 235 19.36 3.39 -9.87
CA VAL A 235 19.93 3.62 -11.21
C VAL A 235 18.95 4.40 -12.07
N ASN A 236 17.68 3.98 -12.14
CA ASN A 236 16.65 4.68 -12.92
C ASN A 236 16.42 6.12 -12.43
N MET A 237 16.50 6.36 -11.11
CA MET A 237 16.47 7.70 -10.53
C MET A 237 17.67 8.55 -10.94
N MET A 238 18.87 7.97 -11.01
CA MET A 238 20.07 8.69 -11.43
C MET A 238 20.08 8.99 -12.94
N ASP A 239 19.59 8.06 -13.75
CA ASP A 239 19.39 8.25 -15.19
C ASP A 239 18.37 9.36 -15.43
N PHE A 240 17.25 9.35 -14.70
CA PHE A 240 16.26 10.43 -14.75
C PHE A 240 16.86 11.77 -14.32
N LYS A 241 17.66 11.81 -13.24
CA LYS A 241 18.36 13.04 -12.82
C LYS A 241 19.34 13.56 -13.87
N THR A 242 20.05 12.67 -14.55
CA THR A 242 20.95 13.04 -15.65
C THR A 242 20.15 13.61 -16.81
N LEU A 243 19.03 12.98 -17.16
CA LEU A 243 18.12 13.44 -18.19
C LEU A 243 17.52 14.82 -17.87
N ILE A 244 17.19 15.10 -16.59
CA ILE A 244 16.78 16.44 -16.12
C ILE A 244 17.86 17.47 -16.40
N THR A 245 19.13 17.16 -16.11
CA THR A 245 20.24 18.10 -16.31
C THR A 245 20.55 18.38 -17.77
N GLU A 246 20.21 17.45 -18.67
CA GLU A 246 20.32 17.62 -20.12
C GLU A 246 19.17 18.44 -20.72
N TYR A 247 18.08 18.65 -19.95
CA TYR A 247 16.89 19.39 -20.35
C TYR A 247 17.05 20.89 -20.01
N GLU A 248 17.54 21.72 -20.95
CA GLU A 248 17.68 23.20 -20.83
C GLU A 248 16.36 23.98 -21.10
N PRO A 249 16.19 25.27 -20.68
CA PRO A 249 16.71 26.02 -19.54
C PRO A 249 15.55 26.66 -18.74
N ASN A 250 14.37 26.04 -18.68
CA ASN A 250 13.31 26.60 -17.85
C ASN A 250 13.61 26.23 -16.38
N GLU A 251 14.15 27.19 -15.63
CA GLU A 251 14.53 27.01 -14.22
C GLU A 251 13.37 26.45 -13.37
N GLN A 252 12.14 26.83 -13.70
CA GLN A 252 10.95 26.37 -12.97
C GLN A 252 10.69 24.88 -13.21
N ILE A 253 10.93 24.41 -14.43
CA ILE A 253 10.85 23.01 -14.84
C ILE A 253 11.91 22.18 -14.12
N VAL A 254 13.17 22.61 -14.18
CA VAL A 254 14.28 21.91 -13.52
C VAL A 254 14.04 21.85 -12.00
N LEU A 255 13.47 22.91 -11.42
CA LEU A 255 13.10 22.92 -10.01
C LEU A 255 11.99 21.91 -9.68
N GLN A 256 10.94 21.82 -10.50
CA GLN A 256 9.86 20.83 -10.32
C GLN A 256 10.38 19.40 -10.43
N MET A 257 11.21 19.11 -11.43
CA MET A 257 11.77 17.77 -11.60
C MET A 257 12.74 17.38 -10.49
N ASN A 258 13.52 18.34 -9.97
CA ASN A 258 14.34 18.10 -8.78
C ASN A 258 13.49 17.85 -7.53
N ARG A 259 12.35 18.53 -7.38
CA ARG A 259 11.40 18.24 -6.28
C ARG A 259 10.85 16.84 -6.38
N PHE A 260 10.37 16.44 -7.57
CA PHE A 260 9.93 15.07 -7.86
C PHE A 260 11.01 14.03 -7.52
N ALA A 261 12.24 14.25 -8.01
CA ALA A 261 13.32 13.32 -7.77
C ALA A 261 13.68 13.20 -6.29
N VAL A 262 13.69 14.32 -5.56
CA VAL A 262 13.95 14.32 -4.12
C VAL A 262 12.81 13.66 -3.35
N ALA A 263 11.55 13.93 -3.70
CA ALA A 263 10.38 13.31 -3.09
C ALA A 263 10.47 11.79 -3.15
N LEU A 264 10.74 11.26 -4.34
CA LEU A 264 10.94 9.83 -4.58
C LEU A 264 12.12 9.24 -3.81
N ILE A 265 13.25 9.94 -3.79
CA ILE A 265 14.45 9.49 -3.08
C ILE A 265 14.16 9.39 -1.58
N ILE A 266 13.55 10.42 -0.97
CA ILE A 266 13.26 10.41 0.47
C ILE A 266 12.19 9.36 0.80
N ALA A 267 11.15 9.24 -0.03
CA ALA A 267 10.10 8.24 0.15
C ALA A 267 10.69 6.81 0.06
N ASN A 268 11.60 6.57 -0.88
CA ASN A 268 12.37 5.33 -0.96
C ASN A 268 13.21 5.09 0.30
N TYR A 269 13.88 6.12 0.84
CA TYR A 269 14.62 5.97 2.09
C TYR A 269 13.72 5.63 3.28
N ALA A 270 12.59 6.31 3.42
CA ALA A 270 11.64 6.01 4.48
C ALA A 270 11.21 4.54 4.44
N TYR A 271 11.02 4.01 3.22
CA TYR A 271 10.82 2.57 2.99
C TYR A 271 12.04 1.73 3.42
N LEU A 272 13.24 2.02 2.92
CA LEU A 272 14.47 1.26 3.22
C LEU A 272 14.79 1.19 4.72
N ILE A 273 14.42 2.23 5.48
CA ILE A 273 14.68 2.32 6.92
C ILE A 273 13.72 1.43 7.71
N GLN A 274 12.47 1.32 7.27
CA GLN A 274 11.45 0.50 7.93
C GLN A 274 10.71 -0.37 6.92
N PRO A 275 11.36 -1.33 6.23
CA PRO A 275 10.76 -2.06 5.11
C PRO A 275 9.59 -2.93 5.58
N ASN A 276 8.41 -2.33 5.63
CA ASN A 276 7.14 -2.88 6.07
C ASN A 276 6.03 -2.44 5.08
N CYS A 277 4.90 -3.13 5.07
CA CYS A 277 3.82 -2.89 4.09
C CYS A 277 3.32 -1.43 4.10
N HIS A 278 3.28 -0.79 5.28
CA HIS A 278 2.82 0.59 5.41
C HIS A 278 3.81 1.59 4.80
N SER A 279 5.10 1.46 5.12
CA SER A 279 6.18 2.29 4.55
C SER A 279 6.28 2.15 3.02
N TYR A 280 6.07 0.93 2.51
CA TYR A 280 6.04 0.68 1.07
C TYR A 280 4.84 1.34 0.43
N TRP A 281 3.65 1.15 0.99
CA TRP A 281 2.44 1.76 0.45
C TRP A 281 2.59 3.28 0.38
N ARG A 282 3.15 3.90 1.42
CA ARG A 282 3.47 5.33 1.40
C ARG A 282 4.45 5.69 0.29
N PHE A 283 5.55 4.95 0.16
CA PHE A 283 6.51 5.16 -0.93
C PHE A 283 5.87 5.04 -2.31
N LYS A 284 5.05 4.01 -2.52
CA LYS A 284 4.30 3.80 -3.77
C LYS A 284 3.34 4.95 -4.05
N THR A 285 2.50 5.32 -3.08
CA THR A 285 1.50 6.37 -3.23
C THR A 285 2.17 7.71 -3.54
N THR A 286 3.15 8.13 -2.74
CA THR A 286 3.94 9.35 -2.99
C THR A 286 4.61 9.31 -4.35
N ALA A 287 5.11 8.15 -4.80
CA ALA A 287 5.70 8.06 -6.12
C ALA A 287 4.71 8.24 -7.26
N ILE A 288 3.50 7.68 -7.13
CA ILE A 288 2.44 7.82 -8.13
C ILE A 288 1.90 9.25 -8.16
N GLU A 289 1.64 9.84 -6.99
CA GLU A 289 1.22 11.25 -6.84
C GLU A 289 2.26 12.20 -7.43
N ALA A 290 3.54 12.01 -7.10
CA ALA A 290 4.60 12.85 -7.63
C ALA A 290 4.67 12.78 -9.18
N VAL A 291 4.35 11.61 -9.78
CA VAL A 291 4.26 11.49 -11.25
C VAL A 291 3.04 12.23 -11.80
N SER A 292 1.90 12.15 -11.12
CA SER A 292 0.68 12.83 -11.55
C SER A 292 0.76 14.35 -11.42
N GLU A 293 1.71 14.88 -10.65
CA GLU A 293 2.03 16.32 -10.60
C GLU A 293 2.97 16.78 -11.72
N LEU A 294 3.58 15.87 -12.49
CA LEU A 294 4.46 16.25 -13.60
C LEU A 294 3.64 16.93 -14.72
N PRO A 295 4.08 18.09 -15.25
CA PRO A 295 3.35 18.78 -16.30
C PRO A 295 3.19 17.93 -17.57
N GLU A 296 2.11 18.16 -18.34
CA GLU A 296 1.78 17.33 -19.52
C GLU A 296 2.90 17.30 -20.56
N ASP A 297 3.58 18.42 -20.78
CA ASP A 297 4.71 18.52 -21.71
C ASP A 297 5.82 17.50 -21.41
N PHE A 298 5.98 17.08 -20.14
CA PHE A 298 6.96 16.05 -19.74
C PHE A 298 6.48 14.64 -20.02
N ARG A 299 5.18 14.39 -19.85
CA ARG A 299 4.57 13.09 -20.20
C ARG A 299 4.62 12.87 -21.71
N ASN A 300 4.73 13.95 -22.48
CA ASN A 300 4.81 13.93 -23.92
C ASN A 300 6.25 13.77 -24.45
N ASP A 301 7.30 14.13 -23.69
CA ASP A 301 8.69 13.83 -24.08
C ASP A 301 8.97 12.32 -23.96
N PRO A 302 9.33 11.62 -25.06
CA PRO A 302 9.48 10.16 -25.04
C PRO A 302 10.59 9.65 -24.11
N ARG A 303 11.69 10.40 -23.96
CA ARG A 303 12.83 9.99 -23.12
C ARG A 303 12.48 10.13 -21.66
N LEU A 304 11.85 11.24 -21.30
CA LEU A 304 11.37 11.49 -19.94
C LEU A 304 10.27 10.53 -19.56
N ARG A 305 9.29 10.32 -20.43
CA ARG A 305 8.24 9.31 -20.23
C ARG A 305 8.82 7.92 -20.01
N SER A 306 9.80 7.51 -20.81
CA SER A 306 10.49 6.22 -20.63
C SER A 306 11.20 6.14 -19.28
N ALA A 307 11.92 7.19 -18.88
CA ALA A 307 12.60 7.23 -17.57
C ALA A 307 11.61 7.21 -16.39
N ILE A 308 10.51 7.97 -16.47
CA ILE A 308 9.43 7.98 -15.47
C ILE A 308 8.79 6.60 -15.37
N ASN A 309 8.47 5.96 -16.50
CA ASN A 309 7.90 4.61 -16.51
C ASN A 309 8.84 3.60 -15.85
N LYS A 310 10.15 3.67 -16.11
CA LYS A 310 11.15 2.83 -15.45
C LYS A 310 11.22 3.06 -13.94
N ILE A 311 11.10 4.32 -13.50
CA ILE A 311 11.01 4.68 -12.07
C ILE A 311 9.76 4.07 -11.45
N ILE A 312 8.58 4.31 -12.04
CA ILE A 312 7.30 3.76 -11.56
C ILE A 312 7.39 2.25 -11.48
N PHE A 313 7.84 1.60 -12.54
CA PHE A 313 8.01 0.15 -12.56
C PHE A 313 8.95 -0.32 -11.44
N SER A 314 10.05 0.41 -11.20
CA SER A 314 10.98 0.09 -10.13
C SER A 314 10.37 0.28 -8.74
N VAL A 315 9.62 1.37 -8.50
CA VAL A 315 8.84 1.61 -7.27
C VAL A 315 7.91 0.43 -7.03
N LEU A 316 7.16 0.06 -8.05
CA LEU A 316 6.22 -1.05 -8.00
C LEU A 316 6.97 -2.35 -7.71
N SER A 317 8.12 -2.59 -8.34
CA SER A 317 8.93 -3.78 -8.10
C SER A 317 9.54 -3.87 -6.68
N ILE A 318 9.86 -2.73 -6.05
CA ILE A 318 10.57 -2.68 -4.77
C ILE A 318 9.76 -3.31 -3.64
N GLY A 319 8.46 -3.02 -3.55
CA GLY A 319 7.69 -3.43 -2.39
C GLY A 319 6.90 -4.71 -2.51
N GLN A 320 7.09 -5.47 -3.59
CA GLN A 320 6.12 -6.52 -3.88
C GLN A 320 6.19 -7.70 -2.91
N PHE A 321 7.36 -8.04 -2.34
CA PHE A 321 7.47 -9.24 -1.48
C PHE A 321 8.35 -9.10 -0.24
N GLN A 322 9.33 -8.20 -0.27
CA GLN A 322 10.34 -8.01 0.77
C GLN A 322 9.75 -7.72 2.18
N PRO A 323 8.82 -6.75 2.31
CA PRO A 323 8.23 -6.41 3.60
C PRO A 323 7.37 -7.53 4.19
N MET A 324 6.61 -8.22 3.35
CA MET A 324 5.73 -9.34 3.72
C MET A 324 6.53 -10.58 4.12
N LEU A 325 7.68 -10.82 3.47
CA LEU A 325 8.58 -11.94 3.77
C LEU A 325 9.34 -11.76 5.09
N LYS A 326 9.74 -10.52 5.45
CA LYS A 326 10.66 -10.28 6.58
C LYS A 326 9.98 -10.10 7.93
N LYS A 327 8.70 -9.69 8.01
CA LYS A 327 8.09 -9.24 9.28
C LYS A 327 6.64 -9.64 9.58
N ASP A 328 5.94 -10.32 8.69
CA ASP A 328 4.54 -10.60 8.94
C ASP A 328 4.33 -11.76 9.93
N LYS A 329 3.33 -11.64 10.82
CA LYS A 329 2.99 -12.69 11.81
C LYS A 329 2.47 -13.98 11.15
N ASN A 330 2.12 -13.91 9.87
CA ASN A 330 1.65 -15.01 9.05
C ASN A 330 2.70 -15.32 7.99
N PRO A 331 3.59 -16.31 8.20
CA PRO A 331 4.59 -16.68 7.21
C PRO A 331 3.89 -17.06 5.90
N LEU A 332 4.51 -16.70 4.78
CA LEU A 332 4.06 -17.17 3.48
C LEU A 332 4.05 -18.68 3.44
N THR A 333 3.01 -19.24 2.84
CA THR A 333 2.92 -20.66 2.56
C THR A 333 3.90 -21.03 1.44
N GLU A 334 4.19 -22.32 1.30
CA GLU A 334 5.04 -22.85 0.22
C GLU A 334 4.49 -22.45 -1.17
N VAL A 335 3.17 -22.45 -1.32
CA VAL A 335 2.49 -22.09 -2.57
C VAL A 335 2.58 -20.60 -2.86
N GLU A 336 2.35 -19.74 -1.87
CA GLU A 336 2.54 -18.29 -1.98
C GLU A 336 4.00 -17.96 -2.32
N SER A 337 4.95 -18.64 -1.68
CA SER A 337 6.37 -18.51 -1.97
C SER A 337 6.73 -18.96 -3.39
N ASN A 338 6.09 -20.04 -3.88
CA ASN A 338 6.29 -20.52 -5.25
C ASN A 338 5.75 -19.52 -6.29
N PHE A 339 4.56 -18.94 -6.07
CA PHE A 339 4.02 -17.90 -6.96
C PHE A 339 4.99 -16.70 -7.06
N ILE A 340 5.48 -16.22 -5.92
CA ILE A 340 6.49 -15.14 -5.86
C ILE A 340 7.76 -15.53 -6.61
N LEU A 341 8.23 -16.77 -6.45
CA LEU A 341 9.41 -17.25 -7.14
C LEU A 341 9.22 -17.25 -8.67
N GLN A 342 8.07 -17.69 -9.16
CA GLN A 342 7.78 -17.66 -10.61
C GLN A 342 7.65 -16.22 -11.12
N LEU A 343 7.01 -15.34 -10.35
CA LEU A 343 6.88 -13.92 -10.69
C LEU A 343 8.24 -13.20 -10.74
N ASN A 344 9.16 -13.54 -9.84
CA ASN A 344 10.53 -13.04 -9.88
C ASN A 344 11.34 -13.60 -11.05
N LYS A 345 11.15 -14.87 -11.43
CA LYS A 345 11.77 -15.44 -12.63
C LYS A 345 11.26 -14.77 -13.89
N PHE A 346 9.95 -14.51 -13.94
CA PHE A 346 9.30 -13.77 -15.00
C PHE A 346 9.94 -12.39 -15.17
N ASN A 347 10.08 -11.59 -14.11
CA ASN A 347 10.72 -10.27 -14.20
C ASN A 347 12.16 -10.31 -14.76
N LYS A 348 12.97 -11.30 -14.35
CA LYS A 348 14.39 -11.37 -14.70
C LYS A 348 14.68 -11.80 -16.14
N HIS A 349 13.74 -12.45 -16.83
CA HIS A 349 14.05 -13.13 -18.10
C HIS A 349 13.81 -12.28 -19.35
N PHE A 350 13.02 -11.21 -19.28
CA PHE A 350 12.43 -10.61 -20.48
C PHE A 350 13.20 -9.45 -21.12
N HIS A 351 14.41 -9.12 -20.64
CA HIS A 351 15.15 -7.89 -20.97
C HIS A 351 15.67 -7.73 -22.43
N GLU A 352 15.44 -8.70 -23.34
CA GLU A 352 16.07 -8.71 -24.69
C GLU A 352 15.09 -8.45 -25.86
N SER A 353 13.94 -7.86 -25.59
CA SER A 353 12.82 -7.73 -26.53
C SER A 353 12.59 -6.30 -27.03
N SER A 354 11.63 -6.10 -27.96
CA SER A 354 11.24 -4.75 -28.41
C SER A 354 10.67 -3.93 -27.25
N GLU A 355 10.84 -2.60 -27.29
CA GLU A 355 10.37 -1.69 -26.22
C GLU A 355 8.86 -1.86 -25.92
N GLU A 356 8.05 -2.02 -26.96
CA GLU A 356 6.61 -2.26 -26.84
C GLU A 356 6.29 -3.58 -26.11
N TYR A 357 7.04 -4.65 -26.41
CA TYR A 357 6.86 -5.93 -25.75
C TYR A 357 7.31 -5.90 -24.29
N GLN A 358 8.42 -5.24 -24.00
CA GLN A 358 8.88 -5.02 -22.63
C GLN A 358 7.82 -4.28 -21.82
N GLN A 359 7.15 -3.29 -22.41
CA GLN A 359 6.06 -2.57 -21.74
C GLN A 359 4.88 -3.50 -21.39
N TYR A 360 4.48 -4.42 -22.27
CA TYR A 360 3.43 -5.41 -21.95
C TYR A 360 3.82 -6.34 -20.80
N VAL A 361 5.07 -6.79 -20.79
CA VAL A 361 5.62 -7.67 -19.75
C VAL A 361 5.68 -6.95 -18.41
N ASP A 362 6.17 -5.70 -18.42
CA ASP A 362 6.26 -4.85 -17.23
C ASP A 362 4.87 -4.58 -16.65
N ASN A 363 3.89 -4.25 -17.49
CA ASN A 363 2.50 -4.05 -17.08
C ASN A 363 1.90 -5.33 -16.47
N LEU A 364 2.14 -6.49 -17.07
CA LEU A 364 1.68 -7.76 -16.51
C LEU A 364 2.32 -8.06 -15.16
N TYR A 365 3.63 -7.86 -15.04
CA TYR A 365 4.35 -8.07 -13.79
C TYR A 365 3.80 -7.18 -12.67
N VAL A 366 3.60 -5.89 -12.95
CA VAL A 366 2.98 -4.94 -12.02
C VAL A 366 1.60 -5.44 -11.61
N TYR A 367 0.74 -5.74 -12.58
CA TYR A 367 -0.63 -6.15 -12.35
C TYR A 367 -0.74 -7.40 -11.46
N LEU A 368 0.01 -8.45 -11.81
CA LEU A 368 0.03 -9.72 -11.06
C LEU A 368 0.53 -9.51 -9.64
N SER A 369 1.55 -8.67 -9.48
CA SER A 369 2.14 -8.42 -8.17
C SER A 369 1.21 -7.62 -7.27
N GLU A 370 0.58 -6.56 -7.78
CA GLU A 370 -0.38 -5.76 -7.01
C GLU A 370 -1.58 -6.58 -6.58
N SER A 371 -2.17 -7.30 -7.53
CA SER A 371 -3.34 -8.13 -7.27
C SER A 371 -3.04 -9.22 -6.24
N PHE A 372 -1.82 -9.77 -6.27
CA PHE A 372 -1.38 -10.74 -5.27
C PHE A 372 -1.06 -10.11 -3.90
N ILE A 373 -0.54 -8.88 -3.83
CA ILE A 373 -0.40 -8.14 -2.55
C ILE A 373 -1.76 -7.89 -1.90
N TYR A 374 -2.76 -7.48 -2.69
CA TYR A 374 -4.13 -7.31 -2.20
C TYR A 374 -4.67 -8.62 -1.61
N PHE A 375 -4.44 -9.75 -2.31
CA PHE A 375 -4.76 -11.08 -1.80
C PHE A 375 -4.05 -11.40 -0.48
N LEU A 376 -2.75 -11.10 -0.37
CA LEU A 376 -1.98 -11.37 0.86
C LEU A 376 -2.41 -10.50 2.05
N ARG A 377 -2.79 -9.23 1.80
CA ARG A 377 -3.21 -8.26 2.83
C ARG A 377 -4.53 -8.66 3.48
N ASP A 378 -5.47 -9.19 2.71
CA ASP A 378 -6.76 -9.65 3.22
C ASP A 378 -7.18 -10.96 2.53
N LYS A 379 -6.54 -12.05 2.97
CA LYS A 379 -6.79 -13.42 2.49
C LYS A 379 -8.24 -13.88 2.66
N THR A 380 -9.03 -13.14 3.45
CA THR A 380 -10.44 -13.45 3.75
C THR A 380 -11.43 -12.57 2.99
N ALA A 381 -11.07 -11.34 2.65
CA ALA A 381 -11.99 -10.40 1.99
C ALA A 381 -11.85 -10.38 0.46
N VAL A 382 -10.65 -10.58 -0.09
CA VAL A 382 -10.47 -10.67 -1.54
C VAL A 382 -10.85 -12.08 -1.98
N ASN A 383 -11.91 -12.20 -2.77
CA ASN A 383 -12.25 -13.48 -3.37
C ASN A 383 -11.17 -13.87 -4.36
N TYR A 384 -10.42 -14.90 -3.99
CA TYR A 384 -9.37 -15.48 -4.81
C TYR A 384 -9.81 -15.76 -6.25
N PHE A 385 -11.06 -16.13 -6.49
CA PHE A 385 -11.58 -16.36 -7.84
C PHE A 385 -11.47 -15.12 -8.74
N VAL A 386 -11.78 -13.93 -8.20
CA VAL A 386 -11.65 -12.66 -8.93
C VAL A 386 -10.19 -12.40 -9.28
N PHE A 387 -9.29 -12.58 -8.30
CA PHE A 387 -7.85 -12.44 -8.52
C PHE A 387 -7.35 -13.40 -9.60
N ARG A 388 -7.70 -14.70 -9.49
CA ARG A 388 -7.24 -15.73 -10.43
C ARG A 388 -7.72 -15.48 -11.84
N SER A 389 -9.03 -15.31 -12.04
CA SER A 389 -9.60 -15.15 -13.39
C SER A 389 -8.95 -13.99 -14.12
N SER A 390 -8.74 -12.89 -13.40
CA SER A 390 -8.15 -11.68 -13.96
C SER A 390 -6.64 -11.82 -14.21
N ALA A 391 -5.92 -12.50 -13.30
CA ALA A 391 -4.51 -12.84 -13.49
C ALA A 391 -4.28 -13.80 -14.68
N ILE A 392 -5.12 -14.81 -14.84
CA ILE A 392 -5.07 -15.74 -15.99
C ILE A 392 -5.36 -15.00 -17.30
N ALA A 393 -6.39 -14.15 -17.33
CA ALA A 393 -6.71 -13.35 -18.51
C ALA A 393 -5.53 -12.46 -18.92
N ALA A 394 -4.91 -11.77 -17.94
CA ALA A 394 -3.74 -10.93 -18.18
C ALA A 394 -2.53 -11.73 -18.69
N ILE A 395 -2.24 -12.89 -18.10
CA ILE A 395 -1.14 -13.78 -18.54
C ILE A 395 -1.39 -14.26 -19.98
N ARG A 396 -2.60 -14.71 -20.29
CA ARG A 396 -2.96 -15.20 -21.63
C ARG A 396 -2.85 -14.11 -22.69
N ARG A 397 -3.23 -12.86 -22.37
CA ARG A 397 -3.06 -11.71 -23.26
C ARG A 397 -1.60 -11.51 -23.65
N VAL A 398 -0.69 -11.46 -22.68
CA VAL A 398 0.74 -11.28 -23.01
C VAL A 398 1.33 -12.52 -23.67
N SER A 399 0.88 -13.73 -23.28
CA SER A 399 1.28 -15.00 -23.90
C SER A 399 1.01 -15.05 -25.42
N GLN A 400 -0.09 -14.45 -25.88
CA GLN A 400 -0.42 -14.34 -27.32
C GLN A 400 0.57 -13.46 -28.09
N LEU A 401 1.21 -12.50 -27.43
CA LEU A 401 2.22 -11.61 -28.01
C LEU A 401 3.63 -12.23 -27.96
N VAL A 402 3.80 -13.34 -27.25
CA VAL A 402 5.09 -13.99 -27.03
C VAL A 402 5.39 -15.02 -28.12
N ASN A 403 6.35 -14.69 -28.98
CA ASN A 403 6.86 -15.64 -29.99
C ASN A 403 8.00 -16.53 -29.46
N ASN A 404 8.66 -16.14 -28.37
CA ASN A 404 9.76 -16.89 -27.78
C ASN A 404 9.26 -18.06 -26.92
N PRO A 405 9.64 -19.32 -27.23
CA PRO A 405 9.22 -20.48 -26.46
C PRO A 405 9.61 -20.44 -24.97
N SER A 406 10.73 -19.80 -24.62
CA SER A 406 11.20 -19.68 -23.24
C SER A 406 10.32 -18.75 -22.41
N ASP A 407 9.87 -17.66 -23.03
CA ASP A 407 9.00 -16.66 -22.40
C ASP A 407 7.57 -17.23 -22.24
N ARG A 408 7.08 -17.96 -23.25
CA ARG A 408 5.79 -18.66 -23.19
C ARG A 408 5.78 -19.70 -22.07
N LYS A 409 6.89 -20.43 -21.90
CA LYS A 409 7.08 -21.35 -20.76
C LYS A 409 6.96 -20.64 -19.42
N LEU A 410 7.52 -19.43 -19.27
CA LEU A 410 7.41 -18.67 -18.01
C LEU A 410 5.96 -18.21 -17.75
N MET A 411 5.22 -17.82 -18.79
CA MET A 411 3.79 -17.50 -18.68
C MET A 411 2.97 -18.70 -18.21
N GLU A 412 3.21 -19.87 -18.79
CA GLU A 412 2.53 -21.11 -18.38
C GLU A 412 2.89 -21.50 -16.94
N GLN A 413 4.14 -21.27 -16.51
CA GLN A 413 4.55 -21.47 -15.12
C GLN A 413 3.85 -20.53 -14.15
N LEU A 414 3.65 -19.27 -14.55
CA LEU A 414 2.90 -18.28 -13.78
C LEU A 414 1.42 -18.66 -13.66
N GLU A 415 0.77 -18.97 -14.77
CA GLU A 415 -0.63 -19.42 -14.82
C GLU A 415 -0.83 -20.65 -13.92
N PHE A 416 0.10 -21.60 -14.00
CA PHE A 416 0.08 -22.77 -13.15
C PHE A 416 0.25 -22.43 -11.66
N SER A 417 1.16 -21.51 -11.32
CA SER A 417 1.36 -21.12 -9.92
C SER A 417 0.13 -20.43 -9.31
N LEU A 418 -0.71 -19.78 -10.11
CA LEU A 418 -2.04 -19.32 -9.68
C LEU A 418 -2.92 -20.50 -9.31
N LEU A 419 -3.02 -21.55 -10.12
CA LEU A 419 -3.81 -22.74 -9.78
C LEU A 419 -3.45 -23.29 -8.38
N GLY A 420 -2.16 -23.32 -8.03
CA GLY A 420 -1.72 -23.71 -6.69
C GLY A 420 -2.32 -22.83 -5.57
N LEU A 421 -2.36 -21.51 -5.76
CA LEU A 421 -2.93 -20.56 -4.80
C LEU A 421 -4.43 -20.78 -4.58
N GLU A 422 -5.17 -21.17 -5.63
CA GLU A 422 -6.60 -21.47 -5.58
C GLU A 422 -6.89 -22.56 -4.57
N MET A 423 -6.21 -23.68 -4.71
CA MET A 423 -6.40 -24.83 -3.84
C MET A 423 -6.10 -24.48 -2.38
N ARG A 424 -5.10 -23.62 -2.15
CA ARG A 424 -4.78 -23.15 -0.81
C ARG A 424 -5.84 -22.21 -0.26
N TYR A 425 -6.38 -21.32 -1.08
CA TYR A 425 -7.50 -20.47 -0.69
C TYR A 425 -8.72 -21.30 -0.29
N HIS A 426 -9.06 -22.35 -1.06
CA HIS A 426 -10.12 -23.30 -0.69
C HIS A 426 -9.88 -23.97 0.66
N LEU A 427 -8.62 -24.34 0.96
CA LEU A 427 -8.23 -24.90 2.26
C LEU A 427 -8.34 -23.92 3.43
N LEU A 428 -8.08 -22.62 3.20
CA LEU A 428 -8.01 -21.61 4.25
C LEU A 428 -9.36 -20.95 4.56
N THR A 429 -10.16 -20.67 3.53
CA THR A 429 -11.42 -19.94 3.68
C THR A 429 -12.59 -20.84 4.01
N ARG A 430 -12.53 -22.11 3.62
CA ARG A 430 -13.53 -23.10 4.03
C ARG A 430 -13.05 -23.76 5.31
N LYS A 431 -13.82 -23.60 6.39
CA LYS A 431 -13.77 -24.53 7.51
C LYS A 431 -14.22 -25.89 6.99
N CYS A 432 -13.33 -26.67 6.36
CA CYS A 432 -13.60 -28.06 6.06
C CYS A 432 -14.10 -28.70 7.36
N GLN A 433 -15.38 -29.04 7.38
CA GLN A 433 -16.10 -29.44 8.59
C GLN A 433 -15.77 -30.88 8.95
N SER A 434 -15.32 -31.67 7.96
CA SER A 434 -14.93 -33.06 8.14
C SER A 434 -13.47 -33.30 7.75
N LEU A 435 -12.86 -34.31 8.38
CA LEU A 435 -11.53 -34.81 8.00
C LEU A 435 -11.51 -35.30 6.54
N ALA A 436 -12.62 -35.87 6.06
CA ALA A 436 -12.74 -36.34 4.67
C ALA A 436 -12.68 -35.18 3.66
N GLU A 437 -13.31 -34.04 3.96
CA GLU A 437 -13.20 -32.81 3.16
C GLU A 437 -11.74 -32.32 3.11
N GLN A 438 -11.02 -32.35 4.24
CA GLN A 438 -9.61 -31.94 4.29
C GLN A 438 -8.70 -32.89 3.49
N GLU A 439 -8.91 -34.20 3.62
CA GLU A 439 -8.16 -35.21 2.87
C GLU A 439 -8.42 -35.14 1.37
N PHE A 440 -9.67 -34.90 0.96
CA PHE A 440 -10.04 -34.70 -0.43
C PHE A 440 -9.35 -33.48 -1.04
N VAL A 441 -9.41 -32.32 -0.38
CA VAL A 441 -8.75 -31.10 -0.88
C VAL A 441 -7.22 -31.26 -0.92
N LYS A 442 -6.63 -31.95 0.08
CA LYS A 442 -5.19 -32.29 0.06
C LYS A 442 -4.81 -33.21 -1.10
N PHE A 443 -5.69 -34.14 -1.46
CA PHE A 443 -5.51 -35.00 -2.63
C PHE A 443 -5.57 -34.21 -3.93
N LEU A 444 -6.58 -33.34 -4.10
CA LEU A 444 -6.66 -32.45 -5.27
C LEU A 444 -5.37 -31.63 -5.44
N TRP A 445 -4.82 -31.12 -4.33
CA TRP A 445 -3.57 -30.37 -4.34
C TRP A 445 -2.38 -31.22 -4.80
N THR A 446 -2.29 -32.45 -4.32
CA THR A 446 -1.24 -33.39 -4.72
C THR A 446 -1.34 -33.72 -6.21
N LEU A 447 -2.55 -33.93 -6.71
CA LEU A 447 -2.82 -34.24 -8.12
C LEU A 447 -2.41 -33.08 -9.03
N SER A 448 -2.82 -31.86 -8.67
CA SER A 448 -2.49 -30.64 -9.42
C SER A 448 -0.98 -30.40 -9.47
N ARG A 449 -0.28 -30.64 -8.35
CA ARG A 449 1.20 -30.55 -8.31
C ARG A 449 1.86 -31.57 -9.24
N LYS A 450 1.38 -32.81 -9.27
CA LYS A 450 1.90 -33.85 -10.19
C LYS A 450 1.70 -33.47 -11.65
N ILE A 451 0.52 -32.92 -12.00
CA ILE A 451 0.25 -32.41 -13.35
C ILE A 451 1.22 -31.28 -13.70
N ALA A 452 1.49 -30.37 -12.76
CA ALA A 452 2.50 -29.32 -12.90
C ALA A 452 3.88 -29.86 -13.24
N GLU A 453 4.35 -30.82 -12.43
CA GLU A 453 5.70 -31.38 -12.52
C GLU A 453 5.90 -32.02 -13.90
N VAL A 454 4.85 -32.65 -14.42
CA VAL A 454 4.87 -33.29 -15.74
C VAL A 454 4.76 -32.27 -16.87
N LYS A 455 3.92 -31.25 -16.73
CA LYS A 455 3.88 -30.12 -17.68
C LYS A 455 5.26 -29.45 -17.77
N LEU A 456 5.86 -29.15 -16.62
CA LEU A 456 7.19 -28.58 -16.51
C LEU A 456 8.27 -29.45 -17.16
N ALA A 457 8.25 -30.77 -16.90
CA ALA A 457 9.19 -31.71 -17.48
C ALA A 457 9.06 -31.76 -19.01
N GLN A 458 7.82 -31.83 -19.55
CA GLN A 458 7.59 -31.83 -21.00
C GLN A 458 8.03 -30.53 -21.67
N ILE A 459 7.80 -29.39 -21.02
CA ILE A 459 8.29 -28.10 -21.53
C ILE A 459 9.83 -28.00 -21.42
N GLN A 460 10.49 -28.67 -20.48
CA GLN A 460 11.96 -28.77 -20.43
C GLN A 460 12.53 -29.64 -21.56
N GLU A 461 11.78 -30.65 -21.99
CA GLU A 461 12.17 -31.54 -23.09
C GLU A 461 11.86 -30.96 -24.48
N GLY A 462 11.27 -29.75 -24.56
CA GLY A 462 10.88 -29.12 -25.83
C GLY A 462 9.76 -29.85 -26.57
N VAL A 463 9.03 -30.72 -25.87
CA VAL A 463 7.87 -31.41 -26.42
C VAL A 463 6.70 -30.44 -26.37
N TYR A 464 6.12 -30.12 -27.53
CA TYR A 464 4.89 -29.33 -27.60
C TYR A 464 3.86 -29.93 -26.63
N LEU A 465 3.24 -29.08 -25.79
CA LEU A 465 2.18 -29.47 -24.87
C LEU A 465 1.17 -30.32 -25.64
N SER A 466 1.18 -31.63 -25.37
CA SER A 466 0.22 -32.51 -26.02
C SER A 466 -1.19 -32.04 -25.62
N SER A 467 -2.16 -32.15 -26.51
CA SER A 467 -3.59 -31.87 -26.22
C SER A 467 -4.05 -32.52 -24.91
N ASN A 468 -3.41 -33.59 -24.48
CA ASN A 468 -3.67 -34.31 -23.24
C ASN A 468 -3.36 -33.50 -21.96
N LEU A 469 -2.46 -32.51 -22.00
CA LEU A 469 -2.15 -31.67 -20.83
C LEU A 469 -3.19 -30.58 -20.60
N GLY A 470 -3.66 -29.92 -21.67
CA GLY A 470 -4.80 -28.99 -21.57
C GLY A 470 -6.04 -29.71 -21.03
N VAL A 471 -6.26 -30.93 -21.54
CA VAL A 471 -7.29 -31.84 -21.04
C VAL A 471 -7.15 -32.13 -19.53
N LEU A 472 -5.93 -32.36 -19.02
CA LEU A 472 -5.68 -32.55 -17.57
C LEU A 472 -5.90 -31.27 -16.74
N GLU A 473 -5.60 -30.09 -17.27
CA GLU A 473 -5.83 -28.80 -16.60
C GLU A 473 -7.31 -28.42 -16.55
N ASP A 474 -8.01 -28.65 -17.66
CA ASP A 474 -9.46 -28.55 -17.73
C ASP A 474 -10.08 -29.49 -16.70
N PHE A 475 -9.58 -30.74 -16.58
CA PHE A 475 -10.05 -31.70 -15.58
C PHE A 475 -9.83 -31.25 -14.14
N VAL A 476 -8.67 -30.70 -13.79
CA VAL A 476 -8.46 -30.20 -12.43
C VAL A 476 -9.40 -29.04 -12.13
N SER A 477 -9.59 -28.13 -13.07
CA SER A 477 -10.51 -26.99 -12.93
C SER A 477 -11.95 -27.48 -12.76
N GLU A 478 -12.38 -28.43 -13.59
CA GLU A 478 -13.66 -29.14 -13.54
C GLU A 478 -13.88 -29.83 -12.18
N LEU A 479 -12.86 -30.54 -11.68
CA LEU A 479 -12.86 -31.24 -10.40
C LEU A 479 -12.95 -30.29 -9.20
N VAL A 480 -12.22 -29.18 -9.23
CA VAL A 480 -12.28 -28.13 -8.22
C VAL A 480 -13.67 -27.48 -8.21
N GLN A 481 -14.20 -27.09 -9.38
CA GLN A 481 -15.53 -26.50 -9.50
C GLN A 481 -16.61 -27.45 -8.97
N CYS A 482 -16.60 -28.72 -9.39
CA CYS A 482 -17.61 -29.68 -8.94
C CYS A 482 -17.48 -30.03 -7.46
N SER A 483 -16.25 -30.06 -6.93
CA SER A 483 -16.02 -30.15 -5.49
C SER A 483 -16.58 -28.95 -4.76
N ASP A 484 -16.43 -27.75 -5.31
CA ASP A 484 -16.96 -26.53 -4.71
C ASP A 484 -18.49 -26.49 -4.72
N GLU A 485 -19.11 -26.88 -5.83
CA GLU A 485 -20.56 -27.02 -5.97
C GLU A 485 -21.09 -28.06 -4.97
N TYR A 486 -20.41 -29.19 -4.81
CA TYR A 486 -20.77 -30.22 -3.83
C TYR A 486 -20.64 -29.73 -2.39
N ILE A 487 -19.49 -29.14 -2.02
CA ILE A 487 -19.24 -28.64 -0.65
C ILE A 487 -20.19 -27.48 -0.30
N SER A 488 -20.62 -26.69 -1.29
CA SER A 488 -21.60 -25.61 -1.12
C SER A 488 -23.07 -26.06 -1.20
N ASN A 489 -23.32 -27.37 -1.25
CA ASN A 489 -24.65 -27.98 -1.41
C ASN A 489 -25.39 -27.59 -2.69
N LYS A 490 -24.69 -27.07 -3.72
CA LYS A 490 -25.25 -26.74 -5.02
C LYS A 490 -25.35 -27.96 -5.95
N ARG A 491 -24.60 -29.03 -5.67
CA ARG A 491 -24.61 -30.28 -6.43
C ARG A 491 -24.81 -31.47 -5.49
N SER A 492 -25.68 -32.41 -5.88
CA SER A 492 -25.95 -33.62 -5.10
C SER A 492 -24.73 -34.55 -5.07
N PHE A 493 -24.63 -35.39 -4.03
CA PHE A 493 -23.57 -36.39 -3.96
C PHE A 493 -23.57 -37.35 -5.16
N SER A 494 -24.74 -37.70 -5.69
CA SER A 494 -24.83 -38.61 -6.84
C SER A 494 -24.18 -38.01 -8.08
N LEU A 495 -24.45 -36.73 -8.39
CA LEU A 495 -23.85 -36.01 -9.50
C LEU A 495 -22.35 -35.80 -9.30
N PHE A 496 -21.92 -35.53 -8.07
CA PHE A 496 -20.49 -35.43 -7.75
C PHE A 496 -19.75 -36.78 -7.90
N LYS A 497 -20.40 -37.89 -7.49
CA LYS A 497 -19.84 -39.23 -7.64
C LYS A 497 -19.75 -39.66 -9.11
N GLU A 498 -20.79 -39.40 -9.90
CA GLU A 498 -20.80 -39.66 -11.34
C GLU A 498 -19.67 -38.89 -12.01
N PHE A 499 -19.54 -37.61 -11.70
CA PHE A 499 -18.49 -36.75 -12.22
C PHE A 499 -17.07 -37.19 -11.86
N THR A 500 -16.83 -37.58 -10.60
CA THR A 500 -15.51 -38.13 -10.20
C THR A 500 -15.22 -39.48 -10.88
N GLY A 501 -16.25 -40.26 -11.22
CA GLY A 501 -16.12 -41.47 -12.04
C GLY A 501 -15.75 -41.17 -13.49
N GLU A 502 -16.41 -40.20 -14.12
CA GLU A 502 -16.07 -39.72 -15.47
C GLU A 502 -14.63 -39.20 -15.53
N ILE A 503 -14.19 -38.50 -14.48
CA ILE A 503 -12.81 -38.01 -14.37
C ILE A 503 -11.82 -39.17 -14.22
N ALA A 504 -12.13 -40.18 -13.42
CA ALA A 504 -11.29 -41.37 -13.31
C ALA A 504 -11.12 -42.08 -14.67
N GLU A 505 -12.20 -42.19 -15.44
CA GLU A 505 -12.18 -42.77 -16.78
C GLU A 505 -11.36 -41.92 -17.77
N LYS A 506 -11.57 -40.60 -17.76
CA LYS A 506 -10.80 -39.63 -18.56
C LYS A 506 -9.30 -39.67 -18.25
N ILE A 507 -8.92 -39.81 -16.98
CA ILE A 507 -7.51 -39.97 -16.56
C ILE A 507 -6.93 -41.29 -17.10
N GLN A 508 -7.69 -42.39 -17.07
CA GLN A 508 -7.24 -43.68 -17.62
C GLN A 508 -7.04 -43.62 -19.15
N LEU A 509 -7.83 -42.79 -19.84
CA LEU A 509 -7.73 -42.58 -21.30
C LEU A 509 -6.58 -41.65 -21.69
N ALA A 510 -6.16 -40.72 -20.82
CA ALA A 510 -4.97 -39.91 -21.01
C ALA A 510 -3.72 -40.82 -21.01
N LYS A 511 -3.11 -41.00 -22.19
CA LYS A 511 -2.10 -42.04 -22.51
C LYS A 511 -1.21 -42.50 -21.33
N PRO A 512 -1.05 -43.83 -21.12
CA PRO A 512 -0.31 -44.44 -19.99
C PRO A 512 1.23 -44.30 -20.03
N GLY A 513 1.76 -43.18 -20.51
CA GLY A 513 3.22 -42.94 -20.64
C GLY A 513 3.74 -41.66 -20.00
N LEU A 514 2.87 -40.70 -19.62
CA LEU A 514 3.34 -39.43 -19.06
C LEU A 514 3.74 -39.51 -17.58
N ILE A 515 3.07 -40.37 -16.79
CA ILE A 515 3.26 -40.50 -15.33
C ILE A 515 2.94 -41.95 -14.96
N ALA A 516 3.91 -42.66 -14.36
CA ALA A 516 3.85 -44.11 -14.21
C ALA A 516 2.86 -44.64 -13.14
N ASP A 517 2.00 -43.82 -12.51
CA ASP A 517 1.26 -44.28 -11.32
C ASP A 517 -0.10 -43.60 -11.02
N TRP A 518 -0.85 -43.18 -12.06
CA TRP A 518 -2.19 -42.61 -11.83
C TRP A 518 -3.20 -43.62 -11.29
N SER A 519 -2.96 -44.93 -11.46
CA SER A 519 -3.83 -45.97 -10.89
C SER A 519 -3.99 -45.84 -9.38
N ASN A 520 -2.91 -45.45 -8.69
CA ASN A 520 -2.95 -45.20 -7.25
C ASN A 520 -3.73 -43.91 -6.93
N ASP A 521 -3.51 -42.84 -7.70
CA ASP A 521 -4.23 -41.57 -7.50
C ASP A 521 -5.74 -41.70 -7.79
N ILE A 522 -6.13 -42.44 -8.84
CA ILE A 522 -7.54 -42.77 -9.13
C ILE A 522 -8.15 -43.56 -7.97
N SER A 523 -7.46 -44.58 -7.46
CA SER A 523 -7.93 -45.38 -6.33
C SER A 523 -8.10 -44.51 -5.06
N ILE A 524 -7.21 -43.54 -4.86
CA ILE A 524 -7.30 -42.57 -3.76
C ILE A 524 -8.50 -41.63 -3.98
N LEU A 525 -8.70 -41.11 -5.20
CA LEU A 525 -9.84 -40.25 -5.55
C LEU A 525 -11.16 -40.97 -5.28
N GLU A 526 -11.34 -42.19 -5.81
CA GLU A 526 -12.54 -43.00 -5.61
C GLU A 526 -12.82 -43.26 -4.11
N ARG A 527 -11.77 -43.60 -3.35
CA ARG A 527 -11.87 -43.81 -1.90
C ARG A 527 -12.28 -42.53 -1.16
N LEU A 528 -11.68 -41.39 -1.50
CA LEU A 528 -11.99 -40.12 -0.85
C LEU A 528 -13.40 -39.62 -1.22
N THR A 529 -13.84 -39.81 -2.46
CA THR A 529 -15.23 -39.56 -2.87
C THR A 529 -16.22 -40.39 -2.06
N VAL A 530 -15.92 -41.66 -1.81
CA VAL A 530 -16.76 -42.52 -0.93
C VAL A 530 -16.76 -42.01 0.51
N ASN A 531 -15.61 -41.60 1.04
CA ASN A 531 -15.51 -41.04 2.39
C ASN A 531 -16.26 -39.71 2.55
N LEU A 532 -16.29 -38.87 1.50
CA LEU A 532 -17.08 -37.64 1.48
C LEU A 532 -18.59 -37.91 1.63
N LYS A 533 -19.09 -39.02 1.06
CA LYS A 533 -20.48 -39.47 1.25
C LYS A 533 -20.84 -39.63 2.72
N MET A 534 -19.94 -40.25 3.48
CA MET A 534 -20.16 -40.58 4.89
C MET A 534 -20.20 -39.31 5.75
N SER A 535 -19.43 -38.28 5.38
CA SER A 535 -19.51 -36.97 6.03
C SER A 535 -20.76 -36.16 5.66
N TRP A 536 -21.35 -36.43 4.49
CA TRP A 536 -22.54 -35.72 4.00
C TRP A 536 -23.84 -36.27 4.58
N ILE A 537 -23.93 -37.59 4.79
CA ILE A 537 -25.08 -38.23 5.48
C ILE A 537 -25.30 -37.69 6.91
N ALA A 538 -24.25 -37.10 7.52
CA ALA A 538 -24.34 -36.44 8.82
C ALA A 538 -24.86 -35.00 8.78
N LYS A 539 -24.96 -34.38 7.59
CA LYS A 539 -25.64 -33.10 7.39
C LYS A 539 -27.12 -33.40 7.07
N PRO A 540 -28.10 -32.73 7.71
CA PRO A 540 -29.50 -32.91 7.34
C PRO A 540 -29.64 -32.63 5.84
N GLU A 541 -30.27 -33.55 5.10
CA GLU A 541 -30.54 -33.38 3.68
C GLU A 541 -31.14 -31.99 3.50
N ALA A 542 -30.40 -31.11 2.79
CA ALA A 542 -30.99 -29.88 2.33
C ALA A 542 -32.19 -30.32 1.49
N SER A 543 -33.40 -29.94 1.90
CA SER A 543 -34.57 -30.16 1.08
C SER A 543 -34.25 -29.62 -0.31
N ASP A 544 -34.60 -30.35 -1.36
CA ASP A 544 -34.44 -29.97 -2.78
C ASP A 544 -35.15 -28.64 -3.16
N SER A 545 -35.57 -27.84 -2.17
CA SER A 545 -36.21 -26.55 -2.24
C SER A 545 -35.29 -25.38 -1.89
N GLN A 546 -33.95 -25.55 -1.81
CA GLN A 546 -33.07 -24.39 -1.92
C GLN A 546 -33.16 -23.87 -3.36
N THR A 547 -34.22 -23.09 -3.61
CA THR A 547 -34.25 -22.10 -4.67
C THR A 547 -32.92 -21.37 -4.61
N THR A 548 -32.15 -21.43 -5.69
CA THR A 548 -31.03 -20.52 -5.92
C THR A 548 -31.52 -19.15 -5.50
N SER A 549 -31.02 -18.62 -4.40
CA SER A 549 -31.36 -17.26 -3.98
C SER A 549 -31.05 -16.39 -5.18
N GLU A 550 -32.09 -15.82 -5.80
CA GLU A 550 -31.92 -14.90 -6.93
C GLU A 550 -30.86 -13.90 -6.52
N ILE A 551 -29.80 -13.78 -7.33
CA ILE A 551 -28.76 -12.80 -7.10
C ILE A 551 -29.47 -11.45 -7.10
N VAL A 552 -29.54 -10.80 -5.94
CA VAL A 552 -30.19 -9.49 -5.83
C VAL A 552 -29.28 -8.49 -6.54
N VAL A 553 -29.73 -8.00 -7.69
CA VAL A 553 -29.05 -6.99 -8.50
C VAL A 553 -29.71 -5.63 -8.21
N SER A 554 -28.90 -4.63 -7.86
CA SER A 554 -29.34 -3.24 -7.72
C SER A 554 -29.77 -2.66 -9.08
N GLU A 555 -30.38 -1.48 -9.07
CA GLU A 555 -30.81 -0.81 -10.31
C GLU A 555 -29.58 -0.41 -11.14
N GLU A 556 -28.57 0.15 -10.48
CA GLU A 556 -27.31 0.56 -11.10
C GLU A 556 -26.54 -0.64 -11.68
N GLU A 557 -26.49 -1.77 -10.96
CA GLU A 557 -25.87 -3.00 -11.49
C GLU A 557 -26.68 -3.58 -12.66
N ARG A 558 -28.01 -3.40 -12.69
CA ARG A 558 -28.84 -3.84 -13.81
C ARG A 558 -28.57 -3.00 -15.04
N ASP A 559 -28.47 -1.69 -14.87
CA ASP A 559 -28.17 -0.76 -15.97
C ASP A 559 -26.77 -1.04 -16.54
N PHE A 560 -25.78 -1.27 -15.68
CA PHE A 560 -24.45 -1.71 -16.09
C PHE A 560 -24.50 -3.03 -16.89
N LEU A 561 -25.29 -4.01 -16.45
CA LEU A 561 -25.43 -5.29 -17.13
C LEU A 561 -26.10 -5.17 -18.50
N ILE A 562 -27.06 -4.27 -18.66
CA ILE A 562 -27.69 -3.99 -19.95
C ILE A 562 -26.65 -3.45 -20.93
N LEU A 563 -25.85 -2.46 -20.52
CA LEU A 563 -24.78 -1.91 -21.36
C LEU A 563 -23.72 -2.95 -21.71
N LEU A 564 -23.38 -3.82 -20.76
CA LEU A 564 -22.44 -4.92 -20.99
C LEU A 564 -23.00 -5.93 -22.00
N ASP A 565 -24.29 -6.29 -21.91
CA ASP A 565 -24.95 -7.23 -22.84
C ASP A 565 -25.06 -6.64 -24.26
N GLU A 566 -25.34 -5.33 -24.37
CA GLU A 566 -25.30 -4.61 -25.65
C GLU A 566 -23.91 -4.63 -26.27
N LEU A 567 -22.86 -4.41 -25.46
CA LEU A 567 -21.47 -4.51 -25.91
C LEU A 567 -21.13 -5.93 -26.35
N ILE A 568 -21.52 -6.96 -25.59
CA ILE A 568 -21.32 -8.38 -25.93
C ILE A 568 -21.97 -8.68 -27.28
N THR A 569 -23.23 -8.28 -27.45
CA THR A 569 -24.01 -8.53 -28.68
C THR A 569 -23.39 -7.83 -29.89
N THR A 570 -23.07 -6.54 -29.75
CA THR A 570 -22.44 -5.74 -30.81
C THR A 570 -21.09 -6.32 -31.22
N SER A 571 -20.31 -6.77 -30.23
CA SER A 571 -19.01 -7.39 -30.45
C SER A 571 -19.12 -8.73 -31.15
N ALA A 572 -20.09 -9.57 -30.76
CA ALA A 572 -20.34 -10.85 -31.41
C ALA A 572 -20.73 -10.69 -32.89
N ASP A 573 -21.56 -9.69 -33.20
CA ASP A 573 -21.93 -9.36 -34.58
C ASP A 573 -20.72 -8.88 -35.41
N TYR A 574 -19.88 -8.02 -34.82
CA TYR A 574 -18.65 -7.54 -35.47
C TYR A 574 -17.67 -8.69 -35.71
N ILE A 575 -17.39 -9.51 -34.69
CA ILE A 575 -16.52 -10.68 -34.79
C ILE A 575 -17.04 -11.64 -35.86
N SER A 576 -18.36 -11.88 -35.90
CA SER A 576 -18.97 -12.76 -36.90
C SER A 576 -18.86 -12.22 -38.33
N GLN A 577 -18.79 -10.90 -38.53
CA GLN A 577 -18.58 -10.28 -39.84
C GLN A 577 -17.11 -10.32 -40.27
N GLU A 578 -16.18 -10.13 -39.33
CA GLU A 578 -14.74 -10.09 -39.59
C GLU A 578 -14.09 -11.49 -39.71
N ILE A 579 -14.75 -12.55 -39.21
CA ILE A 579 -14.30 -13.95 -39.34
C ILE A 579 -14.64 -14.54 -40.73
N VAL A 580 -15.46 -13.88 -41.55
CA VAL A 580 -15.91 -14.40 -42.86
C VAL A 580 -14.78 -14.45 -43.91
N ASP A 581 -13.75 -13.62 -43.76
CA ASP A 581 -12.53 -13.72 -44.55
C ASP A 581 -11.48 -14.54 -43.77
N GLU A 582 -10.81 -15.51 -44.41
CA GLU A 582 -9.83 -16.44 -43.79
C GLU A 582 -8.61 -15.76 -43.11
N ASN A 583 -8.60 -14.42 -43.00
CA ASN A 583 -7.66 -13.63 -42.23
C ASN A 583 -8.36 -13.02 -41.02
N CYS A 584 -8.19 -13.61 -39.83
CA CYS A 584 -8.68 -13.01 -38.58
C CYS A 584 -8.15 -11.58 -38.43
N ASN A 585 -9.06 -10.61 -38.42
CA ASN A 585 -8.74 -9.23 -38.07
C ASN A 585 -8.21 -9.19 -36.61
N PRO A 586 -6.99 -8.68 -36.35
CA PRO A 586 -6.44 -8.57 -35.00
C PRO A 586 -7.33 -7.76 -34.04
N GLU A 587 -8.09 -6.80 -34.58
CA GLU A 587 -9.04 -5.98 -33.81
C GLU A 587 -10.21 -6.83 -33.29
N ALA A 588 -10.72 -7.79 -34.08
CA ALA A 588 -11.77 -8.71 -33.65
C ALA A 588 -11.30 -9.61 -32.49
N GLY A 589 -10.06 -10.10 -32.53
CA GLY A 589 -9.48 -10.87 -31.43
C GLY A 589 -9.26 -10.04 -30.15
N LEU A 590 -8.91 -8.75 -30.30
CA LEU A 590 -8.82 -7.83 -29.18
C LEU A 590 -10.20 -7.57 -28.54
N ILE A 591 -11.22 -7.34 -29.36
CA ILE A 591 -12.61 -7.12 -28.91
C ILE A 591 -13.15 -8.36 -28.19
N ASP A 592 -12.93 -9.56 -28.74
CA ASP A 592 -13.34 -10.83 -28.11
C ASP A 592 -12.71 -11.01 -26.71
N ALA A 593 -11.40 -10.74 -26.60
CA ALA A 593 -10.68 -10.81 -25.33
C ALA A 593 -11.17 -9.75 -24.31
N LEU A 594 -11.49 -8.54 -24.77
CA LEU A 594 -12.05 -7.49 -23.92
C LEU A 594 -13.40 -7.92 -23.35
N VAL A 595 -14.34 -8.29 -24.23
CA VAL A 595 -15.71 -8.64 -23.84
C VAL A 595 -15.73 -9.84 -22.91
N THR A 596 -14.92 -10.87 -23.21
CA THR A 596 -14.77 -12.03 -22.34
C THR A 596 -14.27 -11.64 -20.95
N GLN A 597 -13.33 -10.70 -20.86
CA GLN A 597 -12.81 -10.24 -19.57
C GLN A 597 -13.86 -9.42 -18.80
N LEU A 598 -14.58 -8.52 -19.46
CA LEU A 598 -15.64 -7.71 -18.84
C LEU A 598 -16.76 -8.61 -18.31
N ASP A 599 -17.22 -9.57 -19.11
CA ASP A 599 -18.27 -10.53 -18.72
C ASP A 599 -17.81 -11.42 -17.55
N THR A 600 -16.63 -12.04 -17.67
CA THR A 600 -16.11 -12.93 -16.62
C THR A 600 -15.94 -12.20 -15.29
N THR A 601 -15.38 -10.98 -15.32
CA THR A 601 -15.14 -10.19 -14.10
C THR A 601 -16.47 -9.75 -13.47
N THR A 602 -17.44 -9.35 -14.29
CA THR A 602 -18.79 -8.95 -13.85
C THR A 602 -19.58 -10.11 -13.27
N SER A 603 -19.64 -11.22 -13.98
CA SER A 603 -20.29 -12.45 -13.52
C SER A 603 -19.68 -12.96 -12.20
N THR A 604 -18.35 -12.90 -12.08
CA THR A 604 -17.66 -13.27 -10.82
C THR A 604 -17.99 -12.31 -9.69
N TYR A 605 -18.02 -11.00 -9.93
CA TYR A 605 -18.42 -10.01 -8.92
C TYR A 605 -19.86 -10.26 -8.42
N LEU A 606 -20.81 -10.41 -9.35
CA LEU A 606 -22.22 -10.61 -9.02
C LEU A 606 -22.46 -11.89 -8.21
N GLN A 607 -21.70 -12.94 -8.49
CA GLN A 607 -21.76 -14.20 -7.75
C GLN A 607 -21.20 -14.09 -6.32
N TYR A 608 -20.31 -13.13 -6.07
CA TYR A 608 -19.57 -13.00 -4.81
C TYR A 608 -19.54 -11.55 -4.29
N LYS A 609 -20.69 -10.88 -4.22
CA LYS A 609 -20.78 -9.47 -3.81
C LYS A 609 -20.24 -9.22 -2.41
N THR A 610 -19.11 -8.52 -2.33
CA THR A 610 -18.53 -7.94 -1.10
C THR A 610 -17.96 -6.56 -1.41
N ALA A 611 -17.79 -5.69 -0.41
CA ALA A 611 -17.18 -4.38 -0.60
C ALA A 611 -15.73 -4.46 -1.14
N ALA A 612 -14.97 -5.48 -0.71
CA ALA A 612 -13.63 -5.72 -1.22
C ALA A 612 -13.65 -6.18 -2.68
N ASN A 613 -14.52 -7.13 -3.03
CA ASN A 613 -14.67 -7.60 -4.41
C ASN A 613 -15.19 -6.50 -5.33
N PHE A 614 -16.06 -5.61 -4.83
CA PHE A 614 -16.53 -4.44 -5.57
C PHE A 614 -15.37 -3.50 -5.95
N ARG A 615 -14.45 -3.22 -5.01
CA ARG A 615 -13.26 -2.38 -5.29
C ARG A 615 -12.35 -3.01 -6.34
N VAL A 616 -12.08 -4.31 -6.20
CA VAL A 616 -11.24 -5.06 -7.16
C VAL A 616 -11.92 -5.12 -8.53
N PHE A 617 -13.22 -5.39 -8.57
CA PHE A 617 -14.05 -5.37 -9.77
C PHE A 617 -13.99 -4.02 -10.49
N LYS A 618 -14.23 -2.91 -9.77
CA LYS A 618 -14.24 -1.56 -10.33
C LYS A 618 -12.88 -1.18 -10.91
N MET A 619 -11.81 -1.45 -10.15
CA MET A 619 -10.43 -1.21 -10.60
C MET A 619 -10.10 -1.99 -11.88
N ILE A 620 -10.39 -3.31 -11.90
CA ILE A 620 -10.08 -4.17 -13.05
C ILE A 620 -10.84 -3.74 -14.29
N LEU A 621 -12.13 -3.45 -14.17
CA LEU A 621 -12.93 -3.02 -15.32
C LEU A 621 -12.48 -1.64 -15.83
N GLN A 622 -12.20 -0.69 -14.93
CA GLN A 622 -11.75 0.64 -15.31
C GLN A 622 -10.42 0.58 -16.08
N ASP A 623 -9.42 -0.12 -15.56
CA ASP A 623 -8.12 -0.29 -16.22
C ASP A 623 -8.27 -0.99 -17.57
N THR A 624 -9.11 -2.02 -17.62
CA THR A 624 -9.36 -2.79 -18.85
C THR A 624 -10.05 -1.92 -19.91
N ILE A 625 -11.09 -1.17 -19.55
CA ILE A 625 -11.81 -0.30 -20.49
C ILE A 625 -10.87 0.80 -21.00
N VAL A 626 -10.11 1.46 -20.13
CA VAL A 626 -9.19 2.54 -20.51
C VAL A 626 -8.10 2.05 -21.48
N ASP A 627 -7.49 0.90 -21.22
CA ASP A 627 -6.44 0.33 -22.08
C ASP A 627 -6.99 -0.02 -23.48
N TYR A 628 -8.24 -0.47 -23.57
CA TYR A 628 -8.86 -0.87 -24.84
C TYR A 628 -9.48 0.27 -25.64
N VAL A 629 -10.03 1.30 -24.99
CA VAL A 629 -10.53 2.51 -25.68
C VAL A 629 -9.43 3.18 -26.52
N GLN A 630 -8.16 3.02 -26.11
CA GLN A 630 -7.02 3.52 -26.86
C GLN A 630 -6.68 2.68 -28.10
N LYS A 631 -7.03 1.38 -28.09
CA LYS A 631 -6.58 0.39 -29.09
C LYS A 631 -7.64 -0.01 -30.10
N ILE A 632 -8.92 0.12 -29.76
CA ILE A 632 -10.05 -0.26 -30.64
C ILE A 632 -10.51 0.94 -31.49
N GLY A 633 -11.00 0.67 -32.70
CA GLY A 633 -11.61 1.63 -33.61
C GLY A 633 -12.83 2.35 -33.04
N PHE A 634 -13.24 3.42 -33.73
CA PHE A 634 -14.25 4.39 -33.26
C PHE A 634 -15.59 3.75 -32.87
N ASN A 635 -15.96 2.64 -33.49
CA ASN A 635 -17.26 1.99 -33.33
C ASN A 635 -17.54 1.49 -31.89
N PHE A 636 -16.52 1.10 -31.14
CA PHE A 636 -16.67 0.59 -29.78
C PHE A 636 -16.34 1.61 -28.69
N LYS A 637 -15.68 2.73 -29.03
CA LYS A 637 -15.27 3.75 -28.05
C LYS A 637 -16.45 4.37 -27.32
N PHE A 638 -17.56 4.57 -28.04
CA PHE A 638 -18.77 5.14 -27.46
C PHE A 638 -19.38 4.20 -26.40
N GLN A 639 -19.61 2.93 -26.76
CA GLN A 639 -20.16 1.91 -25.85
C GLN A 639 -19.25 1.67 -24.63
N LEU A 640 -17.93 1.67 -24.83
CA LEU A 640 -16.96 1.57 -23.74
C LEU A 640 -16.97 2.81 -22.83
N GLY A 641 -17.20 4.00 -23.39
CA GLY A 641 -17.40 5.23 -22.61
C GLY A 641 -18.67 5.22 -21.77
N GLU A 642 -19.78 4.71 -22.32
CA GLU A 642 -21.03 4.51 -21.57
C GLU A 642 -20.85 3.48 -20.45
N LEU A 643 -20.19 2.35 -20.74
CA LEU A 643 -19.87 1.33 -19.75
C LEU A 643 -18.98 1.86 -18.62
N LEU A 644 -18.00 2.71 -18.95
CA LEU A 644 -17.12 3.36 -17.96
C LEU A 644 -17.89 4.36 -17.09
N THR A 645 -18.81 5.11 -17.69
CA THR A 645 -19.67 6.06 -16.97
C THR A 645 -20.57 5.31 -15.98
N SER A 646 -21.24 4.25 -16.46
CA SER A 646 -22.08 3.39 -15.62
C SER A 646 -21.27 2.70 -14.51
N LEU A 647 -20.05 2.23 -14.78
CA LEU A 647 -19.12 1.71 -13.78
C LEU A 647 -18.78 2.75 -12.70
N GLY A 648 -18.65 4.02 -13.10
CA GLY A 648 -18.46 5.17 -12.21
C GLY A 648 -19.62 5.34 -11.25
N GLU A 649 -20.85 5.22 -11.76
CA GLU A 649 -22.12 5.36 -11.03
C GLU A 649 -22.45 4.18 -10.12
N LEU A 650 -21.84 3.00 -10.33
CA LEU A 650 -22.00 1.87 -9.41
C LEU A 650 -21.60 2.29 -7.98
N THR A 651 -22.54 2.12 -7.05
CA THR A 651 -22.34 2.36 -5.62
C THR A 651 -22.04 1.05 -4.89
N MET A 652 -21.30 1.12 -3.77
CA MET A 652 -21.03 -0.08 -2.99
C MET A 652 -22.34 -0.70 -2.48
N PRO A 653 -22.52 -2.03 -2.55
CA PRO A 653 -23.73 -2.68 -2.06
C PRO A 653 -23.91 -2.49 -0.54
N VAL A 654 -24.95 -1.74 -0.15
CA VAL A 654 -25.29 -1.44 1.26
C VAL A 654 -26.05 -2.61 1.93
N SER A 655 -26.65 -3.49 1.12
CA SER A 655 -27.58 -4.53 1.58
C SER A 655 -26.86 -5.86 1.84
N ASN A 656 -26.46 -6.10 3.09
CA ASN A 656 -26.49 -7.41 3.79
C ASN A 656 -25.79 -7.41 5.15
N TYR A 657 -25.23 -6.28 5.60
CA TYR A 657 -24.69 -6.16 6.95
C TYR A 657 -25.83 -6.10 7.98
N GLY A 658 -25.87 -7.06 8.91
CA GLY A 658 -26.72 -7.00 10.10
C GLY A 658 -26.45 -5.70 10.87
N GLU A 659 -27.46 -5.18 11.55
CA GLU A 659 -27.46 -3.87 12.22
C GLU A 659 -26.24 -3.64 13.14
N GLY A 660 -25.67 -4.71 13.71
CA GLY A 660 -24.43 -4.66 14.50
C GLY A 660 -23.13 -4.41 13.73
N GLN A 661 -23.05 -4.78 12.44
CA GLN A 661 -21.91 -4.46 11.56
C GLN A 661 -22.03 -3.08 10.91
N ARG A 662 -23.26 -2.55 10.79
CA ARG A 662 -23.47 -1.15 10.38
C ARG A 662 -22.82 -0.19 11.38
N ASN A 663 -22.98 -0.43 12.68
CA ASN A 663 -22.42 0.48 13.68
C ASN A 663 -20.89 0.45 13.78
N SER A 664 -20.20 -0.63 13.38
CA SER A 664 -18.73 -0.66 13.34
C SER A 664 -18.13 -0.07 12.06
N ILE A 665 -18.90 -0.05 10.96
CA ILE A 665 -18.49 0.56 9.68
C ILE A 665 -18.80 2.06 9.69
N PHE A 666 -19.92 2.48 10.30
CA PHE A 666 -20.32 3.88 10.38
C PHE A 666 -19.73 4.64 11.57
N SER A 667 -19.21 3.99 12.63
CA SER A 667 -18.45 4.69 13.68
C SER A 667 -17.08 5.20 13.23
N TYR A 668 -16.64 4.78 12.03
CA TYR A 668 -15.42 5.30 11.39
C TYR A 668 -15.68 6.50 10.49
N LYS A 669 -16.96 6.83 10.22
CA LYS A 669 -17.37 7.88 9.27
C LYS A 669 -17.42 9.29 9.88
N ASP A 670 -17.20 9.43 11.18
CA ASP A 670 -17.12 10.74 11.84
C ASP A 670 -15.71 11.37 11.79
N SER A 671 -14.77 10.81 11.01
CA SER A 671 -13.39 11.36 10.99
C SER A 671 -12.70 11.57 9.65
N GLN A 672 -13.26 11.21 8.49
CA GLN A 672 -12.74 11.67 7.19
C GLN A 672 -13.83 11.64 6.10
N ASP A 673 -14.13 12.82 5.52
CA ASP A 673 -14.68 12.99 4.18
C ASP A 673 -14.27 14.39 3.65
N SER A 674 -13.42 14.41 2.61
CA SER A 674 -13.33 15.46 1.58
C SER A 674 -12.61 14.98 0.31
N ASP A 675 -11.71 14.00 0.39
CA ASP A 675 -10.75 13.78 -0.71
C ASP A 675 -11.23 12.77 -1.78
N SER A 676 -12.23 11.93 -1.51
CA SER A 676 -12.70 10.93 -2.50
C SER A 676 -13.70 11.45 -3.54
N GLU A 677 -14.30 12.62 -3.32
CA GLU A 677 -15.15 13.30 -4.31
C GLU A 677 -14.31 14.08 -5.34
N GLU A 678 -13.15 14.63 -4.96
CA GLU A 678 -12.28 15.41 -5.85
C GLU A 678 -11.58 14.53 -6.91
N ASP A 679 -11.12 13.33 -6.55
CA ASP A 679 -10.52 12.37 -7.49
C ASP A 679 -11.54 11.89 -8.56
N PHE A 680 -12.81 11.81 -8.18
CA PHE A 680 -13.91 11.38 -9.05
C PHE A 680 -14.39 12.52 -9.97
N GLU A 681 -14.46 13.75 -9.46
CA GLU A 681 -14.77 14.94 -10.26
C GLU A 681 -13.65 15.23 -11.28
N PHE A 682 -12.39 14.95 -10.94
CA PHE A 682 -11.24 15.08 -11.85
C PHE A 682 -11.26 14.07 -13.02
N ALA A 683 -11.55 12.79 -12.76
CA ALA A 683 -11.67 11.77 -13.81
C ALA A 683 -12.81 12.08 -14.80
N ASN A 684 -13.95 12.57 -14.29
CA ASN A 684 -15.08 13.02 -15.13
C ASN A 684 -14.77 14.29 -15.92
N LYS A 685 -13.97 15.22 -15.38
CA LYS A 685 -13.52 16.43 -16.11
C LYS A 685 -12.54 16.12 -17.24
N ALA A 686 -11.61 15.19 -17.01
CA ALA A 686 -10.68 14.73 -18.02
C ALA A 686 -11.42 14.02 -19.18
N LEU A 687 -12.43 13.20 -18.87
CA LEU A 687 -13.24 12.49 -19.86
C LEU A 687 -14.24 13.40 -20.61
N GLY A 688 -14.85 14.38 -19.92
CA GLY A 688 -15.73 15.37 -20.54
C GLY A 688 -15.05 16.25 -21.59
N SER A 689 -13.74 16.45 -21.48
CA SER A 689 -12.92 17.14 -22.50
C SER A 689 -12.53 16.26 -23.70
N PHE A 690 -12.72 14.94 -23.60
CA PHE A 690 -12.35 13.95 -24.62
C PHE A 690 -13.54 13.52 -25.50
N VAL A 691 -14.77 13.63 -24.98
CA VAL A 691 -16.02 13.34 -25.72
C VAL A 691 -16.50 14.57 -26.52
N SER A 692 -16.06 15.78 -26.16
CA SER A 692 -16.22 17.02 -26.95
C SER A 692 -15.11 17.17 -27.97
#